data_AF-A0A2D7LZN4-F1
#
_entry.id   AF-A0A2D7LZN4-F1
#
_cell.length_a   1.000
_cell.length_b   1.000
_cell.length_c   1.000
_cell.angle_alpha   90.00
_cell.angle_beta   90.00
_cell.angle_gamma   90.00
#
_symmetry.space_group_name_H-M   'P 1'
#
loop_
_entity.id
_entity.type
_entity.pdbx_description
1 polymer ?
#
loop_
_entity_poly.entity_id
_entity_poly.type
_entity_poly.pdbx_seq_one_letter_code
_entity_poly.pdbx_strand_id
1 'polypeptide(L)'
;KRGYREAEEAGLSGKDTKPYDPATVDAETEYRTKSGRARLETKFINPRALNSTADTGRLRRLGRTLYLDGEPWLMRALCYSPIPVGWDPDWFEPYGDFFTSEFAGIYERDIPLMAAAGVNTLRVYTLKHSHRHTHFFDLCHRYGIAVVVGYGFDDGTKSMLDTPRSIEESKGKIKSLIRAARHPAVVAWIVGNELNGPWNLFACDKDLAENFGIGKCQFGNSVEKLMRAIDDLCEAVKEEGILCGTALANVNLPATKQHLVGQDTWGAAAWIKASDRYMKHLDFWGVNLYTRRYFAPMGLFQRFHAVSDKPLVITEYGVDAYSLNPKLEGANGYDTMGEEDEVSQADWLMSMVEDLERHATTCAAGCGERFISGGAIMSWVDEWWKGKSVTPVPTTDPRVPPVTRVCPSLKEYLHSPCGYASPTQPDLYVNEEWFGLMAVKKRCSINKVDLLRPRAAYFALKMLWADGGSCTPFIGQHPHDAPYDPVEYPDCGRAMSAHVRKTMETFTRVEADAFHGLDLAPGDVVPPYAGFENFTAVLQHPPGVINPVESSLQSAFMTCHAMGQIHKVSPRMCPAPPKVASDVVGYVTAESNGYAQPGDTSCPQQEQIDAMKLEVEIHTVLVAFAVLYLVVALMMKRKQLGRWYRDAMGSLARAGFPLAKYLVTATSRDEASAKLAASDILSGELRLCRAAEVQLCHEPAASSDADGDGPRLSRPGPPPTGESEIEKGIEAWRRRIRPIADNIGGMFGFQSKASNADDPDAPGATRELVVDKMAKNLWNMTQLGESPQAGQGVDCAKGPSARFAVTKLHERTFAGYERWLEHTEFHDLSLRGAPPTLGSTHVDHANDDKVLVNNTKLCQIVLFEMIYVEAANCRLLPEMLSFTYHVAACSVVAPSPTSGGVPLALSMNAELSVPRSPGGTATGGGLPEGDFVESVAIPFHGAITESMTLTKRLHARVGYDDINEAFWDKATMMKMLRSEPTFHGAASAYARFRHFLRAKDAAKHHSGRLAGVFRKTFREHLGWGMVFCNFHRMFTFLSVTKASVD
;
A
#
# COMPACT_ATOMS: atom_id res chain seq x y z
N LYS A 1 44.15 -12.18 -20.01
CA LYS A 1 45.28 -12.82 -20.73
C LYS A 1 45.30 -12.52 -22.23
N ARG A 2 44.16 -12.51 -22.95
CA ARG A 2 44.10 -12.18 -24.39
C ARG A 2 44.46 -10.71 -24.70
N GLY A 3 43.92 -9.74 -23.96
CA GLY A 3 44.29 -8.33 -24.12
C GLY A 3 45.75 -7.98 -23.77
N TYR A 4 46.44 -8.82 -22.99
CA TYR A 4 47.88 -8.64 -22.71
C TYR A 4 48.75 -9.01 -23.93
N ARG A 5 48.35 -10.02 -24.71
CA ARG A 5 49.04 -10.39 -25.96
C ARG A 5 48.79 -9.37 -27.07
N GLU A 6 47.56 -8.86 -27.18
CA GLU A 6 47.21 -7.82 -28.16
C GLU A 6 47.95 -6.49 -27.88
N ALA A 7 48.22 -6.16 -26.61
CA ALA A 7 49.02 -5.01 -26.22
C ALA A 7 50.53 -5.18 -26.49
N GLU A 8 51.07 -6.40 -26.33
CA GLU A 8 52.45 -6.74 -26.72
C GLU A 8 52.63 -6.71 -28.25
N GLU A 9 51.67 -7.25 -29.01
CA GLU A 9 51.67 -7.24 -30.48
C GLU A 9 51.57 -5.81 -31.05
N ALA A 10 50.99 -4.87 -30.30
CA ALA A 10 50.90 -3.44 -30.65
C ALA A 10 52.15 -2.61 -30.27
N GLY A 11 53.22 -3.22 -29.76
CA GLY A 11 54.49 -2.53 -29.46
C GLY A 11 54.47 -1.60 -28.24
N LEU A 12 53.53 -1.79 -27.31
CA LEU A 12 53.46 -1.03 -26.06
C LEU A 12 54.49 -1.58 -25.07
N SER A 13 55.58 -0.85 -24.83
CA SER A 13 56.57 -1.22 -23.80
C SER A 13 55.90 -1.39 -22.43
N GLY A 14 56.38 -2.31 -21.59
CA GLY A 14 55.84 -2.57 -20.24
C GLY A 14 55.85 -1.37 -19.27
N LYS A 15 56.30 -0.18 -19.69
CA LYS A 15 56.19 1.10 -18.95
C LYS A 15 54.91 1.89 -19.28
N ASP A 16 54.26 1.66 -20.43
CA ASP A 16 53.05 2.40 -20.87
C ASP A 16 51.74 1.64 -20.63
N THR A 17 51.82 0.46 -20.01
CA THR A 17 50.65 -0.37 -19.66
C THR A 17 50.18 -0.20 -18.21
N LYS A 18 50.96 0.47 -17.34
CA LYS A 18 50.53 0.74 -15.96
C LYS A 18 49.44 1.82 -15.95
N PRO A 19 48.26 1.57 -15.34
CA PRO A 19 47.24 2.59 -15.14
C PRO A 19 47.82 3.79 -14.41
N TYR A 20 47.43 4.99 -14.85
CA TYR A 20 47.76 6.21 -14.13
C TYR A 20 46.97 6.25 -12.81
N ASP A 21 47.65 6.53 -11.70
CA ASP A 21 47.04 6.67 -10.38
C ASP A 21 47.27 8.10 -9.85
N PRO A 22 46.22 8.96 -9.88
CA PRO A 22 46.31 10.35 -9.44
C PRO A 22 46.73 10.51 -7.96
N ALA A 23 46.49 9.50 -7.11
CA ALA A 23 46.84 9.54 -5.69
C ALA A 23 48.36 9.44 -5.46
N THR A 24 49.11 8.89 -6.42
CA THR A 24 50.57 8.73 -6.30
C THR A 24 51.36 9.89 -6.89
N VAL A 25 50.65 10.92 -7.38
CA VAL A 25 51.23 12.02 -8.15
C VAL A 25 50.83 13.34 -7.53
N ASP A 26 51.81 14.22 -7.29
CA ASP A 26 51.58 15.58 -6.83
C ASP A 26 50.86 16.41 -7.92
N ALA A 27 49.60 16.75 -7.65
CA ALA A 27 48.71 17.44 -8.59
C ALA A 27 49.30 18.78 -9.07
N GLU A 28 49.90 19.54 -8.14
CA GLU A 28 50.48 20.86 -8.40
C GLU A 28 51.69 20.77 -9.35
N THR A 29 52.61 19.85 -9.09
CA THR A 29 53.78 19.61 -9.96
C THR A 29 53.34 19.11 -11.33
N GLU A 30 52.33 18.26 -11.37
CA GLU A 30 51.80 17.71 -12.61
C GLU A 30 51.16 18.78 -13.50
N TYR A 31 50.36 19.66 -12.92
CA TYR A 31 49.67 20.70 -13.67
C TYR A 31 50.62 21.84 -14.09
N ARG A 32 51.59 22.20 -13.25
CA ARG A 32 52.50 23.33 -13.50
C ARG A 32 53.60 23.01 -14.51
N THR A 33 54.19 21.82 -14.45
CA THR A 33 55.38 21.49 -15.26
C THR A 33 54.99 21.06 -16.67
N LYS A 34 55.84 21.35 -17.66
CA LYS A 34 55.60 20.92 -19.06
C LYS A 34 55.58 19.38 -19.17
N SER A 35 56.47 18.70 -18.46
CA SER A 35 56.55 17.23 -18.41
C SER A 35 55.34 16.62 -17.69
N GLY A 36 54.89 17.23 -16.60
CA GLY A 36 53.66 16.84 -15.90
C GLY A 36 52.43 16.94 -16.79
N ARG A 37 52.24 18.08 -17.46
CA ARG A 37 51.10 18.29 -18.38
C ARG A 37 51.09 17.30 -19.53
N ALA A 38 52.24 17.04 -20.14
CA ALA A 38 52.35 16.02 -21.18
C ALA A 38 51.98 14.62 -20.67
N ARG A 39 52.33 14.29 -19.41
CA ARG A 39 51.92 13.04 -18.78
C ARG A 39 50.42 13.00 -18.48
N LEU A 40 49.85 14.08 -17.95
CA LEU A 40 48.41 14.19 -17.68
C LEU A 40 47.61 14.00 -18.98
N GLU A 41 48.00 14.70 -20.04
CA GLU A 41 47.35 14.62 -21.35
C GLU A 41 47.40 13.19 -21.94
N THR A 42 48.56 12.54 -21.89
CA THR A 42 48.76 11.23 -22.51
C THR A 42 48.34 10.03 -21.66
N LYS A 43 48.34 10.16 -20.32
CA LYS A 43 48.10 9.05 -19.39
C LYS A 43 46.80 9.17 -18.59
N PHE A 44 46.19 10.35 -18.52
CA PHE A 44 44.97 10.58 -17.74
C PHE A 44 43.82 11.13 -18.58
N ILE A 45 44.04 12.15 -19.42
CA ILE A 45 42.96 12.71 -20.26
C ILE A 45 42.67 11.78 -21.44
N ASN A 46 43.70 11.38 -22.19
CA ASN A 46 43.57 10.47 -23.34
C ASN A 46 44.34 9.15 -23.14
N PRO A 47 44.03 8.35 -22.11
CA PRO A 47 44.77 7.15 -21.79
C PRO A 47 44.57 6.08 -22.87
N ARG A 48 45.64 5.76 -23.62
CA ARG A 48 45.61 4.66 -24.61
C ARG A 48 45.15 3.32 -24.02
N ALA A 49 45.49 3.07 -22.75
CA ALA A 49 45.09 1.86 -22.03
C ALA A 49 43.58 1.71 -21.92
N LEU A 50 42.82 2.82 -21.93
CA LEU A 50 41.36 2.78 -21.91
C LEU A 50 40.84 1.97 -23.10
N ASN A 51 41.42 2.09 -24.31
CA ASN A 51 41.00 1.30 -25.49
C ASN A 51 41.22 -0.21 -25.35
N SER A 52 42.03 -0.65 -24.38
CA SER A 52 42.34 -2.06 -24.14
C SER A 52 41.60 -2.69 -22.95
N THR A 53 40.75 -1.91 -22.26
CA THR A 53 39.96 -2.44 -21.12
C THR A 53 38.86 -3.38 -21.62
N ALA A 54 38.50 -4.36 -20.79
CA ALA A 54 37.39 -5.28 -21.09
C ALA A 54 36.01 -4.64 -20.90
N ASP A 55 35.95 -3.41 -20.39
CA ASP A 55 34.71 -2.68 -20.12
C ASP A 55 34.23 -2.01 -21.40
N THR A 56 33.01 -2.35 -21.85
CA THR A 56 32.48 -2.03 -23.19
C THR A 56 31.34 -0.99 -23.19
N GLY A 57 31.03 -0.37 -22.06
CA GLY A 57 29.99 0.65 -21.91
C GLY A 57 30.49 2.11 -22.03
N ARG A 58 29.56 3.06 -21.87
CA ARG A 58 29.87 4.51 -21.80
C ARG A 58 30.74 4.84 -20.59
N LEU A 59 30.42 4.26 -19.43
CA LEU A 59 31.26 4.32 -18.25
C LEU A 59 32.27 3.19 -18.30
N ARG A 60 33.53 3.50 -18.02
CA ARG A 60 34.66 2.57 -18.11
C ARG A 60 35.60 2.80 -16.93
N ARG A 61 36.29 1.75 -16.50
CA ARG A 61 37.24 1.84 -15.39
C ARG A 61 38.67 1.74 -15.88
N LEU A 62 39.53 2.63 -15.39
CA LEU A 62 40.98 2.48 -15.53
C LEU A 62 41.67 2.86 -14.22
N GLY A 63 42.21 1.85 -13.53
CA GLY A 63 42.73 2.03 -12.18
C GLY A 63 41.62 2.48 -11.22
N ARG A 64 41.84 3.61 -10.55
CA ARG A 64 40.92 4.25 -9.59
C ARG A 64 40.01 5.31 -10.20
N THR A 65 40.14 5.57 -11.50
CA THR A 65 39.36 6.59 -12.17
C THR A 65 38.27 5.95 -13.02
N LEU A 66 37.07 6.51 -12.89
CA LEU A 66 35.95 6.22 -13.78
C LEU A 66 35.96 7.22 -14.93
N TYR A 67 35.72 6.72 -16.13
CA TYR A 67 35.71 7.51 -17.36
C TYR A 67 34.33 7.41 -17.99
N LEU A 68 33.64 8.52 -18.17
CA LEU A 68 32.36 8.58 -18.87
C LEU A 68 32.60 9.15 -20.27
N ASP A 69 32.24 8.37 -21.29
CA ASP A 69 32.46 8.71 -22.70
C ASP A 69 33.93 9.02 -23.05
N GLY A 70 34.86 8.40 -22.33
CA GLY A 70 36.30 8.55 -22.56
C GLY A 70 36.97 9.61 -21.68
N GLU A 71 36.20 10.45 -20.98
CA GLU A 71 36.73 11.54 -20.15
C GLU A 71 36.68 11.17 -18.65
N PRO A 72 37.68 11.57 -17.84
CA PRO A 72 37.64 11.42 -16.39
C PRO A 72 36.35 11.99 -15.79
N TRP A 73 35.63 11.18 -15.03
CA TRP A 73 34.28 11.50 -14.57
C TRP A 73 34.28 11.98 -13.12
N LEU A 74 33.72 13.19 -12.90
CA LEU A 74 33.33 13.70 -11.59
C LEU A 74 31.81 13.57 -11.43
N MET A 75 31.39 12.63 -10.59
CA MET A 75 29.98 12.35 -10.29
C MET A 75 29.44 13.40 -9.31
N ARG A 76 28.69 14.38 -9.84
CA ARG A 76 27.89 15.36 -9.08
C ARG A 76 26.45 14.88 -9.07
N ALA A 77 26.11 14.12 -8.04
CA ALA A 77 24.88 13.34 -8.06
C ALA A 77 23.89 13.68 -6.95
N LEU A 78 22.66 13.26 -7.17
CA LEU A 78 21.60 13.24 -6.16
C LEU A 78 21.02 11.83 -6.04
N CYS A 79 20.67 11.43 -4.82
CA CYS A 79 19.74 10.33 -4.61
C CYS A 79 18.34 10.81 -5.02
N TYR A 80 17.76 10.14 -6.01
CA TYR A 80 16.46 10.51 -6.56
C TYR A 80 15.42 9.42 -6.33
N SER A 81 14.39 9.82 -5.59
CA SER A 81 13.26 9.00 -5.16
C SER A 81 12.00 9.86 -5.30
N PRO A 82 11.33 9.87 -6.47
CA PRO A 82 10.20 10.77 -6.75
C PRO A 82 8.89 10.29 -6.10
N ILE A 83 8.93 9.99 -4.81
CA ILE A 83 7.79 9.50 -4.03
C ILE A 83 6.88 10.69 -3.72
N PRO A 84 5.61 10.68 -4.19
CA PRO A 84 4.68 11.75 -3.86
C PRO A 84 4.32 11.74 -2.38
N VAL A 85 3.96 12.90 -1.82
CA VAL A 85 3.48 12.95 -0.43
C VAL A 85 2.25 12.06 -0.25
N GLY A 86 2.21 11.29 0.84
CA GLY A 86 1.13 10.35 1.11
C GLY A 86 1.35 8.94 0.52
N TRP A 87 2.52 8.66 -0.05
CA TRP A 87 2.89 7.34 -0.53
C TRP A 87 4.00 6.72 0.30
N ASP A 88 3.93 5.40 0.46
CA ASP A 88 4.95 4.61 1.15
C ASP A 88 5.50 3.53 0.20
N PRO A 89 6.78 3.63 -0.21
CA PRO A 89 7.38 2.73 -1.19
C PRO A 89 7.65 1.32 -0.66
N ASP A 90 7.62 1.09 0.66
CA ASP A 90 7.85 -0.26 1.20
C ASP A 90 6.57 -1.10 1.18
N TRP A 91 5.39 -0.47 1.24
CA TRP A 91 4.12 -1.17 1.45
C TRP A 91 3.20 -1.18 0.23
N PHE A 92 3.31 -0.20 -0.67
CA PHE A 92 2.35 -0.03 -1.77
C PHE A 92 3.04 0.03 -3.14
N GLU A 93 2.43 -0.63 -4.14
CA GLU A 93 2.76 -0.45 -5.57
C GLU A 93 2.77 1.05 -5.89
N PRO A 94 3.76 1.61 -6.61
CA PRO A 94 4.76 0.91 -7.44
C PRO A 94 6.02 0.43 -6.70
N TYR A 95 6.01 0.37 -5.36
CA TYR A 95 7.15 -0.02 -4.53
C TYR A 95 8.42 0.79 -4.80
N GLY A 96 8.25 2.12 -4.87
CA GLY A 96 9.34 3.08 -5.15
C GLY A 96 9.67 3.28 -6.64
N ASP A 97 9.09 2.51 -7.56
CA ASP A 97 9.33 2.68 -9.01
C ASP A 97 8.40 3.74 -9.64
N PHE A 98 8.62 5.01 -9.28
CA PHE A 98 7.89 6.16 -9.80
C PHE A 98 8.48 6.71 -11.12
N PHE A 99 9.24 5.91 -11.87
CA PHE A 99 9.96 6.33 -13.08
C PHE A 99 9.23 5.98 -14.38
N THR A 100 7.95 5.63 -14.30
CA THR A 100 7.11 5.28 -15.46
C THR A 100 6.44 6.53 -16.06
N SER A 101 5.86 6.41 -17.25
CA SER A 101 5.20 7.55 -17.92
C SER A 101 3.97 8.10 -17.17
N GLU A 102 3.37 7.31 -16.27
CA GLU A 102 2.21 7.75 -15.49
C GLU A 102 2.57 8.78 -14.41
N PHE A 103 3.84 8.80 -13.99
CA PHE A 103 4.39 9.74 -13.01
C PHE A 103 5.26 10.82 -13.66
N ALA A 104 5.16 10.96 -14.99
CA ALA A 104 6.05 11.83 -15.76
C ALA A 104 6.10 13.27 -15.28
N GLY A 105 4.96 13.82 -14.84
CA GLY A 105 4.93 15.19 -14.35
C GLY A 105 5.86 15.45 -13.15
N ILE A 106 6.23 14.44 -12.37
CA ILE A 106 7.17 14.58 -11.26
C ILE A 106 8.59 14.79 -11.80
N TYR A 107 9.08 13.87 -12.64
CA TYR A 107 10.45 13.96 -13.16
C TYR A 107 10.62 14.98 -14.30
N GLU A 108 9.56 15.34 -15.03
CA GLU A 108 9.55 16.46 -15.98
C GLU A 108 9.70 17.82 -15.30
N ARG A 109 9.20 17.96 -14.07
CA ARG A 109 9.43 19.13 -13.20
C ARG A 109 10.86 19.11 -12.65
N ASP A 110 11.32 17.95 -12.17
CA ASP A 110 12.56 17.84 -11.39
C ASP A 110 13.84 17.88 -12.23
N ILE A 111 13.92 17.10 -13.31
CA ILE A 111 15.15 16.92 -14.10
C ILE A 111 15.70 18.25 -14.65
N PRO A 112 14.89 19.17 -15.21
CA PRO A 112 15.39 20.46 -15.66
C PRO A 112 15.99 21.30 -14.54
N LEU A 113 15.41 21.25 -13.33
CA LEU A 113 15.92 21.97 -12.15
C LEU A 113 17.23 21.38 -11.64
N MET A 114 17.38 20.05 -11.68
CA MET A 114 18.63 19.35 -11.34
C MET A 114 19.75 19.73 -12.32
N ALA A 115 19.45 19.67 -13.63
CA ALA A 115 20.40 20.05 -14.67
C ALA A 115 20.82 21.53 -14.54
N ALA A 116 19.86 22.42 -14.23
CA ALA A 116 20.15 23.83 -13.98
C ALA A 116 21.03 24.07 -12.74
N ALA A 117 21.00 23.16 -11.76
CA ALA A 117 21.90 23.18 -10.60
C ALA A 117 23.26 22.51 -10.86
N GLY A 118 23.54 22.05 -12.09
CA GLY A 118 24.81 21.39 -12.42
C GLY A 118 24.90 19.92 -11.98
N VAL A 119 23.78 19.30 -11.61
CA VAL A 119 23.70 17.85 -11.36
C VAL A 119 23.94 17.12 -12.69
N ASN A 120 24.88 16.19 -12.72
CA ASN A 120 25.20 15.41 -13.91
C ASN A 120 24.84 13.93 -13.78
N THR A 121 24.40 13.49 -12.60
CA THR A 121 24.11 12.09 -12.33
C THR A 121 22.95 11.92 -11.34
N LEU A 122 22.11 10.92 -11.53
CA LEU A 122 21.10 10.50 -10.56
C LEU A 122 21.39 9.08 -10.10
N ARG A 123 21.32 8.86 -8.79
CA ARG A 123 21.26 7.53 -8.19
C ARG A 123 19.81 7.21 -7.89
N VAL A 124 19.29 6.14 -8.48
CA VAL A 124 17.93 5.63 -8.21
C VAL A 124 18.03 4.28 -7.48
N TYR A 125 17.15 4.01 -6.52
CA TYR A 125 17.30 2.84 -5.64
C TYR A 125 16.81 1.52 -6.23
N THR A 126 15.75 1.56 -7.02
CA THR A 126 15.11 0.37 -7.57
C THR A 126 14.33 0.69 -8.83
N LEU A 127 14.14 -0.31 -9.68
CA LEU A 127 13.29 -0.30 -10.87
C LEU A 127 12.63 -1.68 -10.99
N LYS A 128 11.43 -1.74 -11.56
CA LYS A 128 10.72 -3.00 -11.81
C LYS A 128 10.86 -3.40 -13.27
N HIS A 129 11.33 -4.61 -13.52
CA HIS A 129 11.53 -5.13 -14.89
C HIS A 129 10.22 -5.27 -15.68
N SER A 130 9.06 -5.27 -15.01
CA SER A 130 7.73 -5.26 -15.62
C SER A 130 7.30 -3.90 -16.18
N HIS A 131 7.99 -2.82 -15.80
CA HIS A 131 7.68 -1.45 -16.21
C HIS A 131 8.63 -0.96 -17.31
N ARG A 132 8.19 0.09 -18.02
CA ARG A 132 9.00 0.79 -19.01
C ARG A 132 9.37 2.17 -18.48
N HIS A 133 10.67 2.46 -18.49
CA HIS A 133 11.24 3.72 -17.95
C HIS A 133 11.88 4.59 -19.04
N THR A 134 11.61 4.28 -20.33
CA THR A 134 12.25 4.97 -21.46
C THR A 134 12.04 6.47 -21.41
N HIS A 135 10.85 6.94 -21.00
CA HIS A 135 10.57 8.38 -20.91
C HIS A 135 11.49 9.09 -19.91
N PHE A 136 11.61 8.55 -18.70
CA PHE A 136 12.52 9.06 -17.68
C PHE A 136 13.98 9.07 -18.19
N PHE A 137 14.43 7.96 -18.79
CA PHE A 137 15.80 7.89 -19.29
C PHE A 137 16.07 8.79 -20.50
N ASP A 138 15.11 8.95 -21.42
CA ASP A 138 15.19 9.88 -22.55
C ASP A 138 15.34 11.31 -22.05
N LEU A 139 14.60 11.67 -20.99
CA LEU A 139 14.66 12.99 -20.38
C LEU A 139 16.02 13.21 -19.69
N CYS A 140 16.49 12.27 -18.88
CA CYS A 140 17.82 12.33 -18.28
C CYS A 140 18.91 12.49 -19.35
N HIS A 141 18.87 11.68 -20.42
CA HIS A 141 19.83 11.75 -21.51
C HIS A 141 19.81 13.09 -22.23
N ARG A 142 18.61 13.65 -22.50
CA ARG A 142 18.44 14.97 -23.13
C ARG A 142 19.09 16.09 -22.31
N TYR A 143 19.02 16.00 -20.99
CA TYR A 143 19.64 16.97 -20.07
C TYR A 143 21.09 16.63 -19.70
N GLY A 144 21.70 15.61 -20.32
CA GLY A 144 23.08 15.23 -20.04
C GLY A 144 23.30 14.57 -18.68
N ILE A 145 22.22 14.03 -18.08
CA ILE A 145 22.26 13.37 -16.78
C ILE A 145 22.43 11.87 -16.95
N ALA A 146 23.49 11.33 -16.35
CA ALA A 146 23.73 9.90 -16.23
C ALA A 146 22.88 9.29 -15.10
N VAL A 147 22.55 8.01 -15.20
CA VAL A 147 21.75 7.29 -14.20
C VAL A 147 22.52 6.08 -13.71
N VAL A 148 22.71 6.01 -12.39
CA VAL A 148 23.23 4.84 -11.68
C VAL A 148 22.05 4.16 -11.01
N VAL A 149 21.78 2.91 -11.40
CA VAL A 149 20.58 2.19 -10.96
C VAL A 149 20.93 1.21 -9.85
N GLY A 150 20.18 1.26 -8.75
CA GLY A 150 20.23 0.29 -7.67
C GLY A 150 19.42 -0.97 -7.99
N TYR A 151 19.91 -2.11 -7.53
CA TYR A 151 19.12 -3.34 -7.43
C TYR A 151 18.61 -3.47 -5.99
N GLY A 152 17.34 -3.13 -5.79
CA GLY A 152 16.61 -3.49 -4.57
C GLY A 152 16.29 -4.98 -4.58
N PHE A 153 16.60 -5.70 -3.50
CA PHE A 153 16.09 -7.05 -3.32
C PHE A 153 14.58 -6.93 -3.04
N ASP A 154 13.77 -7.26 -4.05
CA ASP A 154 12.32 -7.02 -4.08
C ASP A 154 11.60 -7.30 -2.75
N ASP A 155 10.58 -6.44 -2.49
CA ASP A 155 9.33 -6.63 -1.71
C ASP A 155 9.23 -6.24 -0.22
N GLY A 156 10.21 -5.56 0.37
CA GLY A 156 10.12 -5.19 1.80
C GLY A 156 10.11 -6.42 2.74
N THR A 157 10.10 -7.64 2.21
CA THR A 157 10.24 -8.91 2.92
C THR A 157 11.57 -9.57 2.64
N LYS A 158 12.68 -8.80 2.67
CA LYS A 158 14.08 -9.27 2.79
C LYS A 158 14.30 -10.68 2.23
N SER A 159 14.04 -10.85 0.92
CA SER A 159 14.16 -12.13 0.24
C SER A 159 15.49 -12.79 0.60
N MET A 160 15.46 -14.05 1.02
CA MET A 160 16.66 -14.77 1.45
C MET A 160 17.65 -14.88 0.28
N LEU A 161 18.85 -14.30 0.42
CA LEU A 161 19.95 -14.37 -0.53
C LEU A 161 21.05 -15.36 -0.06
N ASP A 162 20.73 -16.29 0.84
CA ASP A 162 21.72 -17.14 1.52
C ASP A 162 21.92 -18.52 0.87
N THR A 163 21.18 -18.83 -0.21
CA THR A 163 21.30 -20.12 -0.91
C THR A 163 21.84 -19.96 -2.34
N PRO A 164 22.52 -20.98 -2.90
CA PRO A 164 22.96 -20.95 -4.31
C PRO A 164 21.80 -20.74 -5.29
N ARG A 165 20.62 -21.30 -4.97
CA ARG A 165 19.41 -21.15 -5.79
C ARG A 165 18.90 -19.71 -5.81
N SER A 166 18.79 -19.08 -4.64
CA SER A 166 18.31 -17.70 -4.54
C SER A 166 19.27 -16.69 -5.18
N ILE A 167 20.58 -16.96 -5.12
CA ILE A 167 21.59 -16.17 -5.84
C ILE A 167 21.38 -16.32 -7.35
N GLU A 168 21.24 -17.53 -7.88
CA GLU A 168 21.02 -17.74 -9.33
C GLU A 168 19.70 -17.13 -9.82
N GLU A 169 18.62 -17.25 -9.05
CA GLU A 169 17.34 -16.58 -9.35
C GLU A 169 17.51 -15.05 -9.38
N SER A 170 18.27 -14.48 -8.44
CA SER A 170 18.59 -13.04 -8.39
C SER A 170 19.48 -12.61 -9.57
N LYS A 171 20.45 -13.43 -9.99
CA LYS A 171 21.23 -13.22 -11.22
C LYS A 171 20.33 -13.16 -12.46
N GLY A 172 19.33 -14.04 -12.55
CA GLY A 172 18.34 -14.01 -13.62
C GLY A 172 17.48 -12.73 -13.62
N LYS A 173 17.02 -12.30 -12.43
CA LYS A 173 16.22 -11.08 -12.26
C LYS A 173 17.01 -9.82 -12.62
N ILE A 174 18.22 -9.65 -12.09
CA ILE A 174 19.04 -8.46 -12.36
C ILE A 174 19.40 -8.36 -13.84
N LYS A 175 19.73 -9.46 -14.52
CA LYS A 175 19.95 -9.47 -15.98
C LYS A 175 18.72 -9.03 -16.76
N SER A 176 17.55 -9.54 -16.37
CA SER A 176 16.28 -9.17 -17.00
C SER A 176 15.97 -7.68 -16.80
N LEU A 177 16.22 -7.16 -15.61
CA LEU A 177 16.07 -5.75 -15.29
C LEU A 177 17.03 -4.87 -16.09
N ILE A 178 18.32 -5.22 -16.16
CA ILE A 178 19.31 -4.49 -16.95
C ILE A 178 18.93 -4.44 -18.43
N ARG A 179 18.45 -5.56 -18.98
CA ARG A 179 17.99 -5.61 -20.38
C ARG A 179 16.77 -4.73 -20.61
N ALA A 180 15.83 -4.69 -19.66
CA ALA A 180 14.64 -3.84 -19.72
C ALA A 180 14.99 -2.35 -19.57
N ALA A 181 15.97 -2.02 -18.71
CA ALA A 181 16.42 -0.66 -18.44
C ALA A 181 17.52 -0.16 -19.40
N ARG A 182 17.84 -0.92 -20.46
CA ARG A 182 18.95 -0.60 -21.35
C ARG A 182 18.70 0.72 -22.08
N HIS A 183 19.48 1.74 -21.72
CA HIS A 183 19.37 3.08 -22.29
C HIS A 183 20.72 3.81 -22.18
N PRO A 184 21.10 4.71 -23.11
CA PRO A 184 22.34 5.49 -23.01
C PRO A 184 22.49 6.23 -21.67
N ALA A 185 21.42 6.74 -21.08
CA ALA A 185 21.45 7.40 -19.78
C ALA A 185 21.95 6.48 -18.65
N VAL A 186 21.71 5.16 -18.72
CA VAL A 186 22.09 4.22 -17.65
C VAL A 186 23.55 3.82 -17.83
N VAL A 187 24.39 4.16 -16.86
CA VAL A 187 25.85 4.04 -16.98
C VAL A 187 26.48 3.01 -16.04
N ALA A 188 25.84 2.71 -14.92
CA ALA A 188 26.32 1.77 -13.92
C ALA A 188 25.17 1.15 -13.12
N TRP A 189 25.45 0.03 -12.48
CA TRP A 189 24.53 -0.65 -11.57
C TRP A 189 25.14 -0.79 -10.18
N ILE A 190 24.36 -0.54 -9.14
CA ILE A 190 24.72 -0.79 -7.74
C ILE A 190 23.93 -1.99 -7.24
N VAL A 191 24.62 -3.04 -6.79
CA VAL A 191 23.98 -4.22 -6.21
C VAL A 191 23.75 -3.98 -4.71
N GLY A 192 22.47 -3.91 -4.32
CA GLY A 192 22.04 -3.72 -2.94
C GLY A 192 22.21 -2.30 -2.39
N ASN A 193 21.69 -2.10 -1.18
CA ASN A 193 21.87 -0.89 -0.40
C ASN A 193 22.08 -1.29 1.07
N GLU A 194 23.24 -0.92 1.63
CA GLU A 194 23.59 -1.11 3.04
C GLU A 194 23.45 -2.55 3.55
N LEU A 195 23.78 -3.53 2.72
CA LEU A 195 23.63 -4.94 3.08
C LEU A 195 24.53 -5.37 4.25
N ASN A 196 25.57 -4.60 4.57
CA ASN A 196 26.39 -4.81 5.75
C ASN A 196 25.82 -4.16 7.03
N GLY A 197 24.74 -3.38 6.91
CA GLY A 197 24.01 -2.80 8.03
C GLY A 197 23.11 -3.83 8.72
N PRO A 198 23.08 -3.89 10.07
CA PRO A 198 22.26 -4.86 10.79
C PRO A 198 20.75 -4.64 10.60
N TRP A 199 20.32 -3.42 10.26
CA TRP A 199 18.91 -3.09 9.95
C TRP A 199 18.37 -3.83 8.72
N ASN A 200 19.24 -4.26 7.81
CA ASN A 200 18.84 -5.04 6.64
C ASN A 200 18.82 -6.57 6.89
N LEU A 201 19.23 -7.04 8.08
CA LEU A 201 19.26 -8.46 8.52
C LEU A 201 20.11 -9.41 7.67
N PHE A 202 20.96 -8.88 6.78
CA PHE A 202 21.94 -9.68 6.06
C PHE A 202 23.14 -10.00 6.97
N ALA A 203 23.60 -9.04 7.77
CA ALA A 203 24.63 -9.22 8.80
C ALA A 203 24.01 -9.31 10.22
N CYS A 204 24.50 -10.21 11.07
CA CYS A 204 23.99 -10.41 12.42
C CYS A 204 24.42 -9.30 13.39
N ASP A 205 23.44 -8.79 14.14
CA ASP A 205 23.61 -8.22 15.47
C ASP A 205 22.56 -8.85 16.39
N LYS A 206 22.99 -9.50 17.48
CA LYS A 206 22.09 -10.29 18.34
C LYS A 206 21.10 -9.40 19.10
N ASP A 207 21.54 -8.25 19.58
CA ASP A 207 20.72 -7.33 20.38
C ASP A 207 19.70 -6.62 19.48
N LEU A 208 20.12 -6.25 18.26
CA LEU A 208 19.21 -5.67 17.27
C LEU A 208 18.20 -6.70 16.75
N ALA A 209 18.62 -7.94 16.47
CA ALA A 209 17.74 -9.01 16.00
C ALA A 209 16.68 -9.40 17.06
N GLU A 210 17.03 -9.40 18.34
CA GLU A 210 16.08 -9.61 19.45
C GLU A 210 15.07 -8.44 19.54
N ASN A 211 15.51 -7.19 19.40
CA ASN A 211 14.63 -6.01 19.40
C ASN A 211 13.64 -5.98 18.23
N PHE A 212 14.00 -6.55 17.08
CA PHE A 212 13.09 -6.70 15.94
C PHE A 212 12.25 -7.99 15.99
N GLY A 213 12.44 -8.87 16.99
CA GLY A 213 11.68 -10.12 17.14
C GLY A 213 12.05 -11.21 16.13
N ILE A 214 13.28 -11.22 15.62
CA ILE A 214 13.69 -12.06 14.48
C ILE A 214 14.71 -13.13 14.91
N GLY A 215 14.40 -14.40 14.61
CA GLY A 215 15.18 -15.55 15.06
C GLY A 215 16.44 -15.90 14.26
N LYS A 216 16.64 -15.37 13.03
CA LYS A 216 17.80 -15.66 12.16
C LYS A 216 18.10 -14.51 11.16
N CYS A 217 19.37 -14.14 11.01
CA CYS A 217 19.88 -13.26 9.93
C CYS A 217 20.47 -14.11 8.79
N GLN A 218 20.53 -13.56 7.56
CA GLN A 218 20.83 -14.36 6.35
C GLN A 218 22.27 -14.91 6.29
N PHE A 219 23.28 -14.06 6.51
CA PHE A 219 24.69 -14.46 6.38
C PHE A 219 25.45 -14.56 7.71
N GLY A 220 24.77 -14.32 8.84
CA GLY A 220 25.41 -14.31 10.16
C GLY A 220 26.47 -13.21 10.26
N ASN A 221 27.60 -13.51 10.91
CA ASN A 221 28.78 -12.62 10.95
C ASN A 221 29.74 -12.88 9.77
N SER A 222 29.30 -13.58 8.72
CA SER A 222 30.18 -14.01 7.63
C SER A 222 30.29 -12.96 6.53
N VAL A 223 31.30 -12.09 6.64
CA VAL A 223 31.71 -11.15 5.60
C VAL A 223 31.89 -11.86 4.25
N GLU A 224 32.55 -13.02 4.27
CA GLU A 224 32.83 -13.79 3.05
C GLU A 224 31.56 -14.19 2.29
N LYS A 225 30.54 -14.72 2.98
CA LYS A 225 29.31 -15.17 2.31
C LYS A 225 28.56 -14.01 1.66
N LEU A 226 28.37 -12.92 2.40
CA LEU A 226 27.71 -11.72 1.90
C LEU A 226 28.46 -11.16 0.68
N MET A 227 29.77 -11.00 0.79
CA MET A 227 30.58 -10.37 -0.26
C MET A 227 30.69 -11.24 -1.50
N ARG A 228 30.77 -12.57 -1.36
CA ARG A 228 30.69 -13.49 -2.51
C ARG A 228 29.33 -13.41 -3.21
N ALA A 229 28.23 -13.32 -2.47
CA ALA A 229 26.91 -13.17 -3.07
C ALA A 229 26.78 -11.86 -3.85
N ILE A 230 27.32 -10.75 -3.32
CA ILE A 230 27.38 -9.47 -4.06
C ILE A 230 28.26 -9.60 -5.30
N ASP A 231 29.42 -10.25 -5.20
CA ASP A 231 30.33 -10.44 -6.34
C ASP A 231 29.71 -11.32 -7.45
N ASP A 232 28.97 -12.37 -7.09
CA ASP A 232 28.24 -13.23 -8.04
C ASP A 232 27.12 -12.47 -8.76
N LEU A 233 26.48 -11.51 -8.10
CA LEU A 233 25.53 -10.60 -8.73
C LEU A 233 26.23 -9.58 -9.63
N CYS A 234 27.39 -9.06 -9.22
CA CYS A 234 28.21 -8.20 -10.07
C CYS A 234 28.71 -8.91 -11.32
N GLU A 235 29.04 -10.19 -11.25
CA GLU A 235 29.32 -11.01 -12.43
C GLU A 235 28.15 -10.94 -13.43
N ALA A 236 26.92 -11.11 -12.95
CA ALA A 236 25.72 -11.03 -13.78
C ALA A 236 25.52 -9.63 -14.41
N VAL A 237 25.82 -8.54 -13.68
CA VAL A 237 25.78 -7.17 -14.22
C VAL A 237 26.82 -7.01 -15.34
N LYS A 238 28.04 -7.50 -15.12
CA LYS A 238 29.14 -7.37 -16.08
C LYS A 238 28.91 -8.17 -17.36
N GLU A 239 28.27 -9.33 -17.26
CA GLU A 239 27.87 -10.10 -18.44
C GLU A 239 26.91 -9.34 -19.37
N GLU A 240 26.13 -8.39 -18.84
CA GLU A 240 25.26 -7.50 -19.64
C GLU A 240 25.99 -6.25 -20.19
N GLY A 241 27.30 -6.10 -19.89
CA GLY A 241 28.15 -5.04 -20.42
C GLY A 241 28.07 -3.71 -19.67
N ILE A 242 27.66 -3.72 -18.39
CA ILE A 242 27.56 -2.53 -17.52
C ILE A 242 28.51 -2.70 -16.32
N LEU A 243 29.04 -1.58 -15.80
CA LEU A 243 29.89 -1.60 -14.60
C LEU A 243 29.06 -1.86 -13.34
N CYS A 244 29.60 -2.69 -12.45
CA CYS A 244 28.98 -3.00 -11.16
C CYS A 244 29.65 -2.29 -9.99
N GLY A 245 28.84 -1.73 -9.11
CA GLY A 245 29.23 -1.23 -7.80
C GLY A 245 28.40 -1.84 -6.66
N THR A 246 28.68 -1.37 -5.45
CA THR A 246 27.94 -1.70 -4.23
C THR A 246 27.56 -0.41 -3.49
N ALA A 247 26.77 -0.49 -2.43
CA ALA A 247 26.51 0.61 -1.50
C ALA A 247 26.59 0.06 -0.08
N LEU A 248 27.75 0.18 0.56
CA LEU A 248 27.95 -0.25 1.95
C LEU A 248 27.59 0.85 2.94
N ALA A 249 26.98 0.49 4.06
CA ALA A 249 26.84 1.38 5.20
C ALA A 249 28.19 1.58 5.91
N ASN A 250 28.38 2.74 6.53
CA ASN A 250 29.55 3.02 7.36
C ASN A 250 29.47 2.40 8.76
N VAL A 251 29.41 1.08 8.83
CA VAL A 251 29.32 0.34 10.09
C VAL A 251 30.56 -0.51 10.33
N ASN A 252 30.85 -0.80 11.59
CA ASN A 252 31.95 -1.69 11.96
C ASN A 252 31.67 -3.15 11.60
N LEU A 253 32.72 -3.97 11.51
CA LEU A 253 32.59 -5.40 11.29
C LEU A 253 31.94 -6.10 12.50
N PRO A 254 31.05 -7.10 12.31
CA PRO A 254 30.40 -7.81 13.41
C PRO A 254 31.38 -8.81 14.01
N ALA A 255 31.93 -8.53 15.19
CA ALA A 255 32.83 -9.48 15.84
C ALA A 255 32.60 -9.71 17.33
N THR A 256 32.35 -8.72 18.19
CA THR A 256 31.93 -8.99 19.61
C THR A 256 31.66 -7.77 20.49
N LYS A 257 31.97 -6.53 20.11
CA LYS A 257 31.61 -5.32 20.89
C LYS A 257 31.49 -4.11 19.97
N GLN A 258 30.27 -3.58 19.78
CA GLN A 258 30.06 -2.28 19.10
C GLN A 258 30.30 -1.07 20.02
N HIS A 259 30.83 -1.25 21.24
CA HIS A 259 30.84 -0.20 22.28
C HIS A 259 32.18 0.08 22.98
N LEU A 260 33.35 -0.22 22.40
CA LEU A 260 34.61 0.21 23.00
C LEU A 260 35.50 0.93 21.98
N VAL A 261 35.65 2.24 22.23
CA VAL A 261 36.69 3.12 21.70
C VAL A 261 38.06 2.48 21.95
N GLY A 262 38.87 2.22 20.90
CA GLY A 262 40.22 1.66 21.08
C GLY A 262 40.95 1.15 19.82
N GLN A 263 41.63 2.06 19.13
CA GLN A 263 42.87 1.90 18.35
C GLN A 263 43.01 1.03 17.06
N ASP A 264 42.05 0.24 16.55
CA ASP A 264 42.28 -0.49 15.26
C ASP A 264 41.14 -0.32 14.21
N THR A 265 41.54 0.04 12.98
CA THR A 265 40.75 0.39 11.76
C THR A 265 39.22 0.15 11.78
N TRP A 266 38.44 1.23 11.67
CA TRP A 266 36.97 1.28 11.85
C TRP A 266 36.19 1.58 10.54
N GLY A 267 34.92 1.18 10.47
CA GLY A 267 33.96 1.58 9.41
C GLY A 267 34.08 0.91 8.04
N ALA A 268 33.56 1.55 6.99
CA ALA A 268 33.49 1.01 5.63
C ALA A 268 34.86 0.59 5.07
N ALA A 269 35.94 1.30 5.40
CA ALA A 269 37.30 0.94 4.97
C ALA A 269 37.76 -0.43 5.53
N ALA A 270 37.34 -0.78 6.75
CA ALA A 270 37.64 -2.09 7.34
C ALA A 270 36.88 -3.21 6.62
N TRP A 271 35.60 -2.99 6.29
CA TRP A 271 34.83 -3.89 5.45
C TRP A 271 35.51 -4.10 4.10
N ILE A 272 35.90 -3.02 3.43
CA ILE A 272 36.57 -3.08 2.12
C ILE A 272 37.88 -3.86 2.21
N LYS A 273 38.74 -3.56 3.20
CA LYS A 273 40.00 -4.29 3.43
C LYS A 273 39.79 -5.80 3.60
N ALA A 274 38.77 -6.19 4.36
CA ALA A 274 38.44 -7.59 4.59
C ALA A 274 37.81 -8.26 3.36
N SER A 275 37.13 -7.48 2.52
CA SER A 275 36.23 -7.97 1.47
C SER A 275 36.83 -7.93 0.07
N ASP A 276 37.78 -7.03 -0.22
CA ASP A 276 38.27 -6.76 -1.59
C ASP A 276 38.81 -8.00 -2.30
N ARG A 277 39.40 -8.93 -1.52
CA ARG A 277 39.87 -10.24 -2.00
C ARG A 277 38.78 -11.14 -2.59
N TYR A 278 37.52 -10.94 -2.21
CA TYR A 278 36.36 -11.68 -2.71
C TYR A 278 35.67 -10.96 -3.88
N MET A 279 35.89 -9.65 -4.02
CA MET A 279 35.22 -8.79 -5.00
C MET A 279 35.98 -8.77 -6.33
N LYS A 280 35.89 -9.85 -7.11
CA LYS A 280 36.59 -9.99 -8.40
C LYS A 280 35.87 -9.29 -9.56
N HIS A 281 34.54 -9.28 -9.50
CA HIS A 281 33.65 -8.72 -10.51
C HIS A 281 33.15 -7.32 -10.14
N LEU A 282 33.39 -6.85 -8.92
CA LEU A 282 33.12 -5.45 -8.56
C LEU A 282 34.05 -4.48 -9.31
N ASP A 283 33.47 -3.45 -9.94
CA ASP A 283 34.21 -2.42 -10.65
C ASP A 283 34.55 -1.24 -9.75
N PHE A 284 33.62 -0.78 -8.91
CA PHE A 284 33.86 0.32 -7.97
C PHE A 284 33.22 0.06 -6.60
N TRP A 285 33.86 0.59 -5.56
CA TRP A 285 33.26 0.62 -4.23
C TRP A 285 32.30 1.80 -4.14
N GLY A 286 31.07 1.54 -3.71
CA GLY A 286 30.15 2.57 -3.28
C GLY A 286 29.86 2.46 -1.80
N VAL A 287 29.80 3.59 -1.11
CA VAL A 287 29.60 3.66 0.34
C VAL A 287 28.63 4.78 0.67
N ASN A 288 27.63 4.48 1.50
CA ASN A 288 26.78 5.46 2.16
C ASN A 288 27.54 5.99 3.39
N LEU A 289 27.85 7.29 3.38
CA LEU A 289 28.64 7.96 4.41
C LEU A 289 27.92 9.22 4.87
N TYR A 290 27.30 9.14 6.03
CA TYR A 290 26.86 10.31 6.78
C TYR A 290 27.97 10.66 7.77
N THR A 291 28.78 11.65 7.42
CA THR A 291 29.89 12.15 8.24
C THR A 291 29.45 13.39 9.00
N ARG A 292 30.33 13.96 9.85
CA ARG A 292 30.18 15.38 10.23
C ARG A 292 30.44 16.28 9.02
N ARG A 293 30.67 17.57 9.25
CA ARG A 293 30.92 18.61 8.24
C ARG A 293 31.96 18.29 7.14
N TYR A 294 32.91 17.39 7.41
CA TYR A 294 33.98 17.01 6.47
C TYR A 294 34.20 15.50 6.41
N PHE A 295 34.71 15.02 5.28
CA PHE A 295 35.15 13.63 5.11
C PHE A 295 36.64 13.44 5.46
N ALA A 296 37.49 14.44 5.19
CA ALA A 296 38.95 14.32 5.30
C ALA A 296 39.54 14.22 6.72
N PRO A 297 38.97 14.82 7.80
CA PRO A 297 39.48 14.63 9.17
C PRO A 297 39.38 13.17 9.64
N MET A 298 38.62 12.34 8.92
CA MET A 298 38.38 10.94 9.25
C MET A 298 39.53 10.02 8.82
N GLY A 299 40.56 10.51 8.13
CA GLY A 299 41.61 9.66 7.55
C GLY A 299 41.09 8.53 6.62
N LEU A 300 39.78 8.52 6.33
CA LEU A 300 39.08 7.51 5.54
C LEU A 300 39.68 7.45 4.14
N PHE A 301 39.94 8.62 3.58
CA PHE A 301 40.52 8.87 2.28
C PHE A 301 41.95 8.34 2.16
N GLN A 302 42.80 8.61 3.16
CA GLN A 302 44.16 8.05 3.23
C GLN A 302 44.15 6.53 3.44
N ARG A 303 43.21 6.00 4.25
CA ARG A 303 43.08 4.56 4.52
C ARG A 303 42.53 3.80 3.32
N PHE A 304 41.59 4.37 2.56
CA PHE A 304 41.01 3.71 1.39
C PHE A 304 42.08 3.38 0.35
N HIS A 305 42.99 4.33 0.08
CA HIS A 305 44.12 4.11 -0.82
C HIS A 305 44.95 2.88 -0.45
N ALA A 306 45.10 2.58 0.85
CA ALA A 306 45.87 1.44 1.33
C ALA A 306 45.15 0.08 1.26
N VAL A 307 43.83 0.04 1.01
CA VAL A 307 43.02 -1.19 1.19
C VAL A 307 42.37 -1.75 -0.07
N SER A 308 42.19 -0.95 -1.14
CA SER A 308 41.67 -1.44 -2.42
C SER A 308 42.15 -0.55 -3.55
N ASP A 309 42.49 -1.11 -4.72
CA ASP A 309 42.87 -0.38 -5.95
C ASP A 309 41.69 0.00 -6.85
N LYS A 310 40.45 -0.29 -6.40
CA LYS A 310 39.24 0.07 -7.15
C LYS A 310 38.84 1.53 -6.88
N PRO A 311 38.11 2.20 -7.81
CA PRO A 311 37.51 3.50 -7.58
C PRO A 311 36.58 3.49 -6.36
N LEU A 312 36.46 4.65 -5.71
CA LEU A 312 35.46 4.90 -4.66
C LEU A 312 34.43 5.93 -5.14
N VAL A 313 33.17 5.70 -4.80
CA VAL A 313 32.04 6.62 -4.97
C VAL A 313 31.32 6.73 -3.63
N ILE A 314 30.94 7.95 -3.20
CA ILE A 314 30.01 8.09 -2.08
C ILE A 314 28.59 7.96 -2.62
N THR A 315 27.95 6.83 -2.36
CA THR A 315 26.63 6.55 -2.93
C THR A 315 25.52 7.30 -2.21
N GLU A 316 25.76 7.78 -1.00
CA GLU A 316 24.82 8.59 -0.22
C GLU A 316 25.56 9.38 0.85
N TYR A 317 25.26 10.67 0.96
CA TYR A 317 25.68 11.54 2.07
C TYR A 317 24.71 12.71 2.17
N GLY A 318 24.59 13.35 3.33
CA GLY A 318 23.71 14.51 3.45
C GLY A 318 23.57 15.03 4.86
N VAL A 319 22.85 16.15 4.96
CA VAL A 319 22.44 16.81 6.19
C VAL A 319 20.95 17.11 6.07
N ASP A 320 20.19 16.85 7.13
CA ASP A 320 18.77 17.17 7.12
C ASP A 320 18.54 18.67 7.42
N ALA A 321 17.36 19.16 7.05
CA ALA A 321 16.99 20.56 7.17
C ALA A 321 16.12 20.86 8.39
N TYR A 322 16.18 20.05 9.45
CA TYR A 322 15.33 20.25 10.63
C TYR A 322 16.17 20.36 11.90
N SER A 323 15.95 21.43 12.66
CA SER A 323 16.54 21.57 13.98
C SER A 323 15.52 21.14 15.03
N LEU A 324 15.82 20.03 15.71
CA LEU A 324 14.98 19.48 16.74
C LEU A 324 15.10 20.30 18.04
N ASN A 325 13.98 20.85 18.51
CA ASN A 325 13.91 21.60 19.78
C ASN A 325 12.53 21.44 20.42
N PRO A 326 12.21 20.26 21.00
CA PRO A 326 10.84 19.95 21.35
C PRO A 326 10.43 20.63 22.64
N LYS A 327 9.36 21.41 22.53
CA LYS A 327 8.64 21.97 23.65
C LYS A 327 7.49 21.01 23.95
N LEU A 328 7.47 20.42 25.14
CA LEU A 328 6.41 19.47 25.58
C LEU A 328 5.05 20.16 25.86
N GLU A 329 4.71 21.20 25.09
CA GLU A 329 3.52 22.04 25.20
C GLU A 329 2.80 22.09 23.84
N GLY A 330 1.47 22.26 23.82
CA GLY A 330 0.67 22.36 22.59
C GLY A 330 -0.44 21.31 22.44
N ALA A 331 -1.33 21.52 21.46
CA ALA A 331 -2.51 20.68 21.20
C ALA A 331 -2.22 19.45 20.32
N ASN A 332 -1.17 19.51 19.50
CA ASN A 332 -0.61 18.42 18.71
C ASN A 332 0.90 18.37 18.98
N GLY A 333 1.44 17.17 19.18
CA GLY A 333 2.86 17.00 19.50
C GLY A 333 3.81 17.27 18.34
N TYR A 334 3.37 17.76 17.18
CA TYR A 334 4.23 17.99 16.00
C TYR A 334 4.65 19.45 15.87
N ASP A 335 3.73 20.39 16.10
CA ASP A 335 3.93 21.83 15.86
C ASP A 335 4.95 22.50 16.81
N THR A 336 5.36 21.79 17.85
CA THR A 336 6.28 22.29 18.87
C THR A 336 7.58 21.49 18.94
N MET A 337 7.86 20.65 17.93
CA MET A 337 9.02 19.75 17.96
C MET A 337 10.33 20.37 17.47
N GLY A 338 10.28 21.46 16.69
CA GLY A 338 11.46 22.04 16.05
C GLY A 338 11.08 22.97 14.90
N GLU A 339 12.09 23.42 14.15
CA GLU A 339 11.94 24.35 13.03
C GLU A 339 12.89 23.95 11.90
N GLU A 340 12.56 24.36 10.68
CA GLU A 340 13.39 24.11 9.49
C GLU A 340 14.67 24.96 9.53
N ASP A 341 15.85 24.33 9.39
CA ASP A 341 17.16 24.96 9.40
C ASP A 341 17.90 24.76 8.05
N GLU A 342 17.49 25.53 7.06
CA GLU A 342 18.10 25.49 5.72
C GLU A 342 19.53 26.03 5.68
N VAL A 343 19.90 26.90 6.63
CA VAL A 343 21.22 27.54 6.65
C VAL A 343 22.27 26.51 7.06
N SER A 344 22.03 25.75 8.12
CA SER A 344 22.92 24.66 8.52
C SER A 344 22.99 23.57 7.44
N GLN A 345 21.84 23.20 6.85
CA GLN A 345 21.82 22.24 5.74
C GLN A 345 22.73 22.70 4.59
N ALA A 346 22.54 23.93 4.10
CA ALA A 346 23.31 24.47 2.98
C ALA A 346 24.80 24.57 3.29
N ASP A 347 25.16 25.12 4.46
CA ASP A 347 26.55 25.35 4.85
C ASP A 347 27.34 24.04 4.99
N TRP A 348 26.75 23.04 5.63
CA TRP A 348 27.39 21.74 5.80
C TRP A 348 27.48 20.96 4.48
N LEU A 349 26.40 20.95 3.68
CA LEU A 349 26.42 20.30 2.37
C LEU A 349 27.47 20.92 1.44
N MET A 350 27.60 22.24 1.38
CA MET A 350 28.66 22.90 0.61
C MET A 350 30.06 22.45 1.07
N SER A 351 30.27 22.40 2.39
CA SER A 351 31.54 21.96 2.98
C SER A 351 31.87 20.51 2.58
N MET A 352 30.88 19.62 2.64
CA MET A 352 31.00 18.21 2.23
C MET A 352 31.30 18.08 0.73
N VAL A 353 30.56 18.81 -0.12
CA VAL A 353 30.75 18.79 -1.58
C VAL A 353 32.16 19.26 -1.94
N GLU A 354 32.61 20.39 -1.42
CA GLU A 354 33.95 20.90 -1.72
C GLU A 354 35.05 19.96 -1.21
N ASP A 355 34.89 19.36 -0.03
CA ASP A 355 35.85 18.38 0.48
C ASP A 355 35.92 17.13 -0.40
N LEU A 356 34.76 16.61 -0.83
CA LEU A 356 34.69 15.47 -1.75
C LEU A 356 35.34 15.79 -3.10
N GLU A 357 35.00 16.94 -3.70
CA GLU A 357 35.53 17.35 -5.00
C GLU A 357 37.05 17.62 -4.96
N ARG A 358 37.58 18.15 -3.86
CA ARG A 358 39.03 18.29 -3.66
C ARG A 358 39.76 16.94 -3.61
N HIS A 359 39.10 15.88 -3.15
CA HIS A 359 39.63 14.51 -3.14
C HIS A 359 39.33 13.73 -4.43
N ALA A 360 38.65 14.37 -5.39
CA ALA A 360 38.32 13.72 -6.64
C ALA A 360 39.56 13.47 -7.49
N THR A 361 39.55 12.37 -8.24
CA THR A 361 40.60 12.06 -9.22
C THR A 361 40.74 13.14 -10.29
N THR A 362 39.68 13.91 -10.54
CA THR A 362 39.62 15.02 -11.47
C THR A 362 40.12 16.35 -10.91
N CYS A 363 40.45 16.46 -9.62
CA CYS A 363 40.97 17.71 -9.09
C CYS A 363 42.33 18.08 -9.72
N ALA A 364 42.48 19.34 -10.14
CA ALA A 364 43.67 19.85 -10.82
C ALA A 364 44.63 20.63 -9.89
N ALA A 365 44.10 21.49 -9.02
CA ALA A 365 44.89 22.30 -8.09
C ALA A 365 44.14 22.52 -6.77
N GLY A 366 44.87 22.70 -5.67
CA GLY A 366 44.25 22.75 -4.33
C GLY A 366 43.64 21.43 -3.89
N CYS A 367 44.14 20.32 -4.42
CA CYS A 367 43.60 18.98 -4.18
C CYS A 367 43.98 18.43 -2.80
N GLY A 368 43.14 17.51 -2.32
CA GLY A 368 43.48 16.53 -1.30
C GLY A 368 44.05 15.26 -1.91
N GLU A 369 43.86 14.13 -1.23
CA GLU A 369 44.21 12.81 -1.76
C GLU A 369 43.24 12.44 -2.91
N ARG A 370 43.74 12.34 -4.15
CA ARG A 370 42.92 12.20 -5.38
C ARG A 370 42.55 10.75 -5.72
N PHE A 371 41.49 10.19 -5.12
CA PHE A 371 41.06 8.80 -5.39
C PHE A 371 39.54 8.62 -5.55
N ILE A 372 38.71 9.62 -5.22
CA ILE A 372 37.26 9.50 -5.34
C ILE A 372 36.76 9.91 -6.72
N SER A 373 35.64 9.33 -7.17
CA SER A 373 35.01 9.72 -8.43
C SER A 373 33.82 10.67 -8.26
N GLY A 374 33.42 11.01 -7.03
CA GLY A 374 32.23 11.84 -6.77
C GLY A 374 31.29 11.21 -5.74
N GLY A 375 30.07 11.75 -5.64
CA GLY A 375 29.03 11.15 -4.81
C GLY A 375 27.63 11.73 -4.99
N ALA A 376 26.64 11.09 -4.32
CA ALA A 376 25.23 11.46 -4.38
C ALA A 376 24.69 12.03 -3.06
N ILE A 377 24.10 13.22 -3.12
CA ILE A 377 23.46 13.88 -1.97
C ILE A 377 22.08 13.27 -1.72
N MET A 378 21.80 12.94 -0.47
CA MET A 378 20.48 12.59 0.03
C MET A 378 19.76 13.87 0.46
N SER A 379 18.61 14.26 -0.11
CA SER A 379 17.88 13.73 -1.28
C SER A 379 17.32 14.90 -2.13
N TRP A 380 16.73 14.65 -3.31
CA TRP A 380 16.10 15.73 -4.08
C TRP A 380 14.88 16.36 -3.36
N VAL A 381 13.91 15.54 -2.95
CA VAL A 381 12.73 15.95 -2.16
C VAL A 381 12.73 15.19 -0.85
N ASP A 382 12.12 15.79 0.17
CA ASP A 382 11.81 15.17 1.45
C ASP A 382 11.09 13.82 1.30
N GLU A 383 11.51 12.84 2.08
CA GLU A 383 10.97 11.47 2.04
C GLU A 383 9.99 11.24 3.20
N TRP A 384 8.78 11.78 3.07
CA TRP A 384 7.71 11.83 4.10
C TRP A 384 7.27 10.46 4.64
N TRP A 385 7.69 9.37 4.00
CA TRP A 385 7.38 8.01 4.39
C TRP A 385 8.37 7.44 5.43
N LYS A 386 9.52 8.11 5.65
CA LYS A 386 10.61 7.56 6.46
C LYS A 386 10.45 7.71 7.97
N GLY A 387 9.46 8.46 8.46
CA GLY A 387 9.25 8.62 9.91
C GLY A 387 8.92 7.31 10.64
N LYS A 388 8.52 6.27 9.92
CA LYS A 388 8.30 4.92 10.46
C LYS A 388 9.59 4.14 10.68
N SER A 389 10.66 4.48 9.94
CA SER A 389 11.87 3.68 9.81
C SER A 389 12.73 3.67 11.08
N VAL A 390 12.33 4.44 12.09
CA VAL A 390 13.06 4.58 13.34
C VAL A 390 12.13 4.42 14.53
N THR A 391 12.34 3.34 15.29
CA THR A 391 11.80 3.25 16.64
C THR A 391 12.56 4.23 17.53
N PRO A 392 11.89 5.13 18.26
CA PRO A 392 12.59 5.98 19.21
C PRO A 392 13.24 5.06 20.24
N VAL A 393 14.57 5.03 20.26
CA VAL A 393 15.33 4.22 21.21
C VAL A 393 14.99 4.77 22.60
N PRO A 394 14.36 3.99 23.51
CA PRO A 394 14.09 4.44 24.85
C PRO A 394 15.44 4.72 25.51
N THR A 395 15.73 5.99 25.73
CA THR A 395 16.98 6.43 26.34
C THR A 395 16.66 7.26 27.56
N THR A 396 17.41 7.01 28.63
CA THR A 396 17.39 7.82 29.86
C THR A 396 18.29 9.05 29.73
N ASP A 397 18.87 9.24 28.55
CA ASP A 397 19.79 10.32 28.28
C ASP A 397 19.05 11.66 28.13
N PRO A 398 19.27 12.63 29.02
CA PRO A 398 18.60 13.92 28.96
C PRO A 398 19.00 14.76 27.73
N ARG A 399 20.04 14.36 26.98
CA ARG A 399 20.44 14.98 25.70
C ARG A 399 19.50 14.62 24.55
N VAL A 400 18.88 13.44 24.61
CA VAL A 400 18.00 12.98 23.54
C VAL A 400 16.61 13.52 23.80
N PRO A 401 16.05 14.33 22.90
CA PRO A 401 14.78 14.94 23.17
C PRO A 401 13.66 13.88 23.17
N PRO A 402 12.68 13.94 24.09
CA PRO A 402 11.62 12.93 24.21
C PRO A 402 10.59 13.05 23.08
N VAL A 403 10.97 12.61 21.87
CA VAL A 403 10.12 12.54 20.67
C VAL A 403 9.23 11.28 20.62
N THR A 404 9.32 10.42 21.64
CA THR A 404 8.57 9.15 21.78
C THR A 404 7.05 9.31 21.73
N ARG A 405 6.52 10.53 21.89
CA ARG A 405 5.08 10.81 21.76
C ARG A 405 4.61 10.87 20.30
N VAL A 406 5.49 11.19 19.37
CA VAL A 406 5.17 11.37 17.95
C VAL A 406 5.84 10.34 17.05
N CYS A 407 6.87 9.66 17.54
CA CYS A 407 7.61 8.64 16.80
C CYS A 407 7.33 7.21 17.31
N PRO A 408 7.36 6.19 16.43
CA PRO A 408 7.48 6.31 14.96
C PRO A 408 6.24 6.95 14.33
N SER A 409 6.43 7.68 13.23
CA SER A 409 5.31 8.19 12.43
C SER A 409 4.93 7.18 11.36
N LEU A 410 3.74 6.58 11.48
CA LEU A 410 3.15 5.71 10.45
C LEU A 410 2.24 6.50 9.49
N LYS A 411 2.50 7.80 9.31
CA LYS A 411 1.63 8.71 8.55
C LYS A 411 2.45 9.41 7.46
N GLU A 412 2.54 8.78 6.30
CA GLU A 412 3.26 9.23 5.10
C GLU A 412 2.73 10.54 4.48
N TYR A 413 1.60 11.06 4.98
CA TYR A 413 1.03 12.35 4.62
C TYR A 413 1.33 13.47 5.63
N LEU A 414 2.06 13.17 6.71
CA LEU A 414 2.42 14.10 7.77
C LEU A 414 3.94 14.15 7.90
N HIS A 415 4.54 15.30 7.57
CA HIS A 415 5.98 15.51 7.70
C HIS A 415 6.39 15.44 9.17
N SER A 416 7.04 14.35 9.55
CA SER A 416 7.33 14.02 10.94
C SER A 416 8.76 14.42 11.34
N PRO A 417 8.99 14.77 12.61
CA PRO A 417 10.34 15.01 13.13
C PRO A 417 11.04 13.69 13.51
N CYS A 418 10.61 12.55 12.97
CA CYS A 418 11.10 11.26 13.43
C CYS A 418 12.48 10.91 12.89
N GLY A 419 13.30 10.32 13.76
CA GLY A 419 14.61 9.81 13.44
C GLY A 419 15.37 9.41 14.70
N TYR A 420 16.69 9.60 14.73
CA TYR A 420 17.56 9.15 15.82
C TYR A 420 18.68 10.14 16.11
N ALA A 421 19.21 10.09 17.34
CA ALA A 421 20.39 10.85 17.70
C ALA A 421 21.59 10.40 16.84
N SER A 422 22.25 11.36 16.20
CA SER A 422 23.46 11.10 15.44
C SER A 422 24.44 12.25 15.60
N PRO A 423 25.72 12.00 15.92
CA PRO A 423 26.73 13.04 15.92
C PRO A 423 27.00 13.60 14.52
N THR A 424 26.41 13.06 13.47
CA THR A 424 26.70 13.47 12.09
C THR A 424 25.90 14.70 11.64
N GLN A 425 24.92 15.14 12.45
CA GLN A 425 24.05 16.28 12.14
C GLN A 425 24.38 17.52 12.98
N PRO A 426 24.05 18.74 12.49
CA PRO A 426 24.34 20.00 13.18
C PRO A 426 23.74 20.09 14.60
N ASP A 427 22.54 19.57 14.81
CA ASP A 427 21.85 19.57 16.11
C ASP A 427 21.99 18.23 16.87
N LEU A 428 22.86 17.34 16.36
CA LEU A 428 23.10 15.98 16.85
C LEU A 428 21.90 15.03 16.72
N TYR A 429 20.95 15.35 15.85
CA TYR A 429 19.78 14.52 15.60
C TYR A 429 19.52 14.40 14.11
N VAL A 430 19.23 13.19 13.62
CA VAL A 430 18.80 12.97 12.23
C VAL A 430 17.29 12.99 12.21
N ASN A 431 16.71 13.81 11.33
CA ASN A 431 15.29 13.74 10.97
C ASN A 431 15.16 13.09 9.58
N GLU A 432 14.75 11.82 9.54
CA GLU A 432 14.82 10.97 8.34
C GLU A 432 13.99 11.49 7.14
N GLU A 433 12.94 12.28 7.40
CA GLU A 433 12.10 12.85 6.35
C GLU A 433 12.60 14.20 5.79
N TRP A 434 13.67 14.79 6.33
CA TRP A 434 14.04 16.21 6.11
C TRP A 434 15.31 16.43 5.28
N PHE A 435 15.78 15.40 4.57
CA PHE A 435 16.99 15.47 3.74
C PHE A 435 16.82 16.21 2.39
N GLY A 436 15.60 16.59 2.00
CA GLY A 436 15.35 17.16 0.68
C GLY A 436 16.11 18.46 0.42
N LEU A 437 16.62 18.66 -0.79
CA LEU A 437 17.02 19.98 -1.30
C LEU A 437 15.79 20.85 -1.64
N MET A 438 14.68 20.18 -1.95
CA MET A 438 13.37 20.76 -2.24
C MET A 438 12.39 20.38 -1.14
N ALA A 439 11.85 21.39 -0.47
CA ALA A 439 10.71 21.24 0.41
C ALA A 439 9.41 21.15 -0.40
N VAL A 440 8.39 20.46 0.11
CA VAL A 440 7.06 20.47 -0.50
C VAL A 440 6.31 21.74 -0.08
N LYS A 441 6.14 22.68 -1.02
CA LYS A 441 5.38 23.92 -0.81
C LYS A 441 3.89 23.67 -0.65
N LYS A 442 3.34 22.84 -1.52
CA LYS A 442 1.91 22.56 -1.59
C LYS A 442 1.66 21.21 -2.25
N ARG A 443 0.84 20.40 -1.59
CA ARG A 443 0.39 19.10 -2.10
C ARG A 443 -0.67 19.28 -3.17
N CYS A 444 -0.55 18.55 -4.28
CA CYS A 444 -1.52 18.64 -5.39
C CYS A 444 -2.17 17.29 -5.66
N SER A 445 -3.47 17.18 -5.36
CA SER A 445 -4.22 15.91 -5.34
C SER A 445 -4.58 15.37 -6.74
N ILE A 446 -4.74 16.24 -7.74
CA ILE A 446 -5.24 15.84 -9.07
C ILE A 446 -4.14 15.25 -9.95
N ASN A 447 -2.96 15.88 -9.99
CA ASN A 447 -1.86 15.48 -10.89
C ASN A 447 -0.77 14.64 -10.20
N LYS A 448 -0.82 14.45 -8.87
CA LYS A 448 0.26 13.82 -8.07
C LYS A 448 1.64 14.50 -8.21
N VAL A 449 1.67 15.73 -8.74
CA VAL A 449 2.86 16.57 -8.88
C VAL A 449 2.77 17.69 -7.87
N ASP A 450 3.49 17.56 -6.77
CA ASP A 450 3.52 18.58 -5.72
C ASP A 450 4.17 19.89 -6.22
N LEU A 451 3.80 21.02 -5.64
CA LEU A 451 4.58 22.24 -5.80
C LEU A 451 5.75 22.20 -4.83
N LEU A 452 6.94 22.42 -5.35
CA LEU A 452 8.19 22.45 -4.61
C LEU A 452 8.55 23.88 -4.21
N ARG A 453 9.34 23.97 -3.15
CA ARG A 453 10.03 25.15 -2.68
C ARG A 453 11.51 24.79 -2.50
N PRO A 454 12.43 25.37 -3.27
CA PRO A 454 13.85 25.12 -3.08
C PRO A 454 14.30 25.67 -1.72
N ARG A 455 15.15 24.89 -1.03
CA ARG A 455 15.86 25.35 0.16
C ARG A 455 17.12 26.11 -0.22
N ALA A 456 17.71 26.83 0.73
CA ALA A 456 19.02 27.47 0.55
C ALA A 456 20.09 26.51 -0.01
N ALA A 457 20.04 25.22 0.36
CA ALA A 457 20.96 24.19 -0.13
C ALA A 457 20.89 23.98 -1.66
N TYR A 458 19.70 24.06 -2.27
CA TYR A 458 19.57 23.95 -3.73
C TYR A 458 20.33 25.08 -4.44
N PHE A 459 20.15 26.31 -3.99
CA PHE A 459 20.81 27.47 -4.59
C PHE A 459 22.32 27.47 -4.34
N ALA A 460 22.74 27.03 -3.16
CA ALA A 460 24.14 26.84 -2.82
C ALA A 460 24.82 25.83 -3.76
N LEU A 461 24.18 24.69 -4.05
CA LEU A 461 24.70 23.70 -5.00
C LEU A 461 24.74 24.24 -6.43
N LYS A 462 23.67 24.93 -6.86
CA LYS A 462 23.64 25.61 -8.18
C LYS A 462 24.79 26.61 -8.31
N MET A 463 25.08 27.37 -7.25
CA MET A 463 26.22 28.28 -7.21
C MET A 463 27.53 27.53 -7.43
N LEU A 464 27.78 26.46 -6.68
CA LEU A 464 29.03 25.70 -6.72
C LEU A 464 29.24 24.97 -8.07
N TRP A 465 28.19 24.37 -8.61
CA TRP A 465 28.30 23.45 -9.74
C TRP A 465 28.02 24.09 -11.11
N ALA A 466 27.20 25.14 -11.16
CA ALA A 466 26.77 25.76 -12.42
C ALA A 466 27.22 27.23 -12.56
N ASP A 467 27.11 28.03 -11.50
CA ASP A 467 27.27 29.50 -11.61
C ASP A 467 28.66 30.02 -11.20
N GLY A 468 29.66 29.13 -11.11
CA GLY A 468 31.06 29.50 -10.89
C GLY A 468 31.43 29.87 -9.45
N GLY A 469 30.71 29.30 -8.47
CA GLY A 469 30.95 29.48 -7.04
C GLY A 469 32.01 28.55 -6.43
N SER A 470 32.56 27.61 -7.20
CA SER A 470 33.67 26.76 -6.75
C SER A 470 35.02 27.40 -7.08
N CYS A 471 35.95 27.39 -6.12
CA CYS A 471 37.33 27.85 -6.32
C CYS A 471 38.33 26.71 -6.49
N THR A 472 37.85 25.48 -6.71
CA THR A 472 38.67 24.31 -7.02
C THR A 472 38.72 24.09 -8.54
N PRO A 473 39.90 24.13 -9.18
CA PRO A 473 40.03 23.81 -10.61
C PRO A 473 39.96 22.29 -10.85
N PHE A 474 39.28 21.86 -11.92
CA PHE A 474 39.18 20.46 -12.33
C PHE A 474 39.83 20.17 -13.69
N ILE A 475 40.33 18.95 -13.84
CA ILE A 475 40.89 18.41 -15.08
C ILE A 475 39.73 18.12 -16.04
N GLY A 476 39.87 18.54 -17.30
CA GLY A 476 38.81 18.40 -18.32
C GLY A 476 37.80 19.56 -18.33
N GLN A 477 37.89 20.48 -17.37
CA GLN A 477 37.08 21.70 -17.36
C GLN A 477 37.55 22.68 -18.46
N HIS A 478 36.62 23.41 -19.08
CA HIS A 478 36.96 24.41 -20.07
C HIS A 478 37.77 25.56 -19.41
N PRO A 479 38.83 26.10 -20.05
CA PRO A 479 39.68 27.14 -19.45
C PRO A 479 38.93 28.40 -19.00
N HIS A 480 37.79 28.71 -19.62
CA HIS A 480 36.95 29.86 -19.24
C HIS A 480 36.09 29.62 -17.99
N ASP A 481 35.88 28.36 -17.61
CA ASP A 481 35.05 27.98 -16.46
C ASP A 481 35.92 27.77 -15.20
N ALA A 482 37.24 27.67 -15.37
CA ALA A 482 38.17 27.51 -14.26
C ALA A 482 38.21 28.79 -13.39
N PRO A 483 38.19 28.67 -12.05
CA PRO A 483 38.12 29.84 -11.16
C PRO A 483 39.39 30.70 -11.19
N TYR A 484 40.52 30.11 -11.58
CA TYR A 484 41.78 30.79 -11.85
C TYR A 484 42.66 29.89 -12.73
N ASP A 485 43.68 30.47 -13.37
CA ASP A 485 44.72 29.72 -14.08
C ASP A 485 45.82 29.26 -13.09
N PRO A 486 45.99 27.95 -12.84
CA PRO A 486 47.05 27.45 -11.98
C PRO A 486 48.47 27.67 -12.54
N VAL A 487 48.62 28.01 -13.82
CA VAL A 487 49.90 28.39 -14.43
C VAL A 487 50.26 29.84 -14.05
N GLU A 488 49.28 30.74 -14.06
CA GLU A 488 49.45 32.14 -13.65
C GLU A 488 49.61 32.28 -12.13
N TYR A 489 48.88 31.48 -11.37
CA TYR A 489 48.89 31.47 -9.90
C TYR A 489 49.34 30.13 -9.30
N PRO A 490 50.63 29.76 -9.48
CA PRO A 490 51.15 28.43 -9.18
C PRO A 490 51.22 28.06 -7.69
N ASP A 491 51.00 29.02 -6.80
CA ASP A 491 51.00 28.80 -5.35
C ASP A 491 49.60 28.91 -4.74
N CYS A 492 48.58 29.31 -5.53
CA CYS A 492 47.24 29.55 -5.01
C CYS A 492 46.60 28.26 -4.48
N GLY A 493 46.62 27.18 -5.27
CA GLY A 493 46.08 25.87 -4.86
C GLY A 493 46.68 25.38 -3.54
N ARG A 494 48.00 25.44 -3.39
CA ARG A 494 48.70 25.08 -2.15
C ARG A 494 48.33 25.97 -0.97
N ALA A 495 48.26 27.28 -1.19
CA ALA A 495 47.87 28.23 -0.15
C ALA A 495 46.43 27.99 0.31
N MET A 496 45.50 27.75 -0.61
CA MET A 496 44.11 27.40 -0.30
C MET A 496 44.03 26.07 0.45
N SER A 497 44.72 25.02 0.00
CA SER A 497 44.76 23.74 0.71
C SER A 497 45.33 23.83 2.12
N ALA A 498 46.35 24.67 2.33
CA ALA A 498 46.90 24.92 3.67
C ALA A 498 45.90 25.68 4.54
N HIS A 499 45.19 26.66 3.98
CA HIS A 499 44.16 27.42 4.68
C HIS A 499 43.00 26.51 5.10
N VAL A 500 42.42 25.77 4.16
CA VAL A 500 41.31 24.82 4.41
C VAL A 500 41.71 23.81 5.48
N ARG A 501 42.91 23.22 5.40
CA ARG A 501 43.40 22.28 6.41
C ARG A 501 43.47 22.93 7.80
N LYS A 502 43.97 24.16 7.90
CA LYS A 502 44.01 24.90 9.17
C LYS A 502 42.60 25.15 9.73
N THR A 503 41.65 25.51 8.86
CA THR A 503 40.26 25.73 9.26
C THR A 503 39.60 24.44 9.73
N MET A 504 39.85 23.32 9.04
CA MET A 504 39.41 21.99 9.45
C MET A 504 40.04 21.55 10.79
N GLU A 505 41.35 21.73 10.97
CA GLU A 505 42.03 21.44 12.24
C GLU A 505 41.46 22.28 13.39
N THR A 506 41.13 23.53 13.13
CA THR A 506 40.48 24.42 14.12
C THR A 506 39.08 23.89 14.46
N PHE A 507 38.29 23.51 13.45
CA PHE A 507 36.98 22.89 13.65
C PHE A 507 37.08 21.63 14.52
N THR A 508 37.94 20.68 14.14
CA THR A 508 38.12 19.43 14.89
C THR A 508 38.64 19.66 16.32
N ARG A 509 39.48 20.68 16.54
CA ARG A 509 39.92 21.06 17.90
C ARG A 509 38.79 21.59 18.75
N VAL A 510 37.98 22.50 18.20
CA VAL A 510 36.82 23.08 18.90
C VAL A 510 35.82 21.98 19.23
N GLU A 511 35.57 21.04 18.32
CA GLU A 511 34.75 19.86 18.60
C GLU A 511 35.39 18.96 19.66
N ALA A 512 36.69 18.68 19.59
CA ALA A 512 37.38 17.83 20.55
C ALA A 512 37.33 18.40 21.97
N ASP A 513 37.50 19.71 22.13
CA ASP A 513 37.35 20.41 23.41
C ASP A 513 35.90 20.34 23.89
N ALA A 514 34.94 20.76 23.06
CA ALA A 514 33.52 20.81 23.41
C ALA A 514 32.92 19.42 23.77
N PHE A 515 33.32 18.37 23.06
CA PHE A 515 32.71 17.04 23.17
C PHE A 515 33.51 16.04 24.01
N HIS A 516 34.82 16.22 24.15
CA HIS A 516 35.70 15.31 24.89
C HIS A 516 36.45 15.98 26.05
N GLY A 517 36.29 17.30 26.26
CA GLY A 517 37.00 18.05 27.30
C GLY A 517 38.52 18.03 27.11
N LEU A 518 38.97 17.88 25.87
CA LEU A 518 40.39 17.86 25.52
C LEU A 518 40.92 19.30 25.41
N ASP A 519 41.53 19.79 26.49
CA ASP A 519 42.27 21.06 26.48
C ASP A 519 43.60 20.89 25.72
N LEU A 520 43.54 21.04 24.40
CA LEU A 520 44.69 20.86 23.48
C LEU A 520 45.45 22.19 23.30
N ALA A 521 46.75 22.20 23.57
CA ALA A 521 47.58 23.37 23.36
C ALA A 521 47.76 23.71 21.85
N PRO A 522 48.14 24.95 21.50
CA PRO A 522 48.49 25.31 20.13
C PRO A 522 49.61 24.39 19.58
N GLY A 523 49.35 23.69 18.47
CA GLY A 523 50.28 22.72 17.88
C GLY A 523 50.05 21.24 18.24
N ASP A 524 49.27 20.94 19.30
CA ASP A 524 48.92 19.55 19.65
C ASP A 524 48.10 18.87 18.55
N VAL A 525 48.41 17.60 18.26
CA VAL A 525 47.63 16.82 17.29
C VAL A 525 46.33 16.37 17.95
N VAL A 526 45.20 16.69 17.32
CA VAL A 526 43.89 16.17 17.79
C VAL A 526 43.93 14.64 17.72
N PRO A 527 43.71 13.93 18.84
CA PRO A 527 43.75 12.48 18.82
C PRO A 527 42.77 11.91 17.80
N PRO A 528 43.12 10.87 17.02
CA PRO A 528 42.23 10.31 16.00
C PRO A 528 40.87 9.87 16.53
N TYR A 529 40.78 9.46 17.80
CA TYR A 529 39.52 9.06 18.43
C TYR A 529 38.59 10.24 18.76
N ALA A 530 39.12 11.46 18.82
CA ALA A 530 38.33 12.69 18.94
C ALA A 530 37.77 13.14 17.57
N GLY A 531 38.25 12.53 16.48
CA GLY A 531 37.57 12.54 15.19
C GLY A 531 36.37 11.59 15.22
N PHE A 532 35.18 12.10 14.94
CA PHE A 532 33.94 11.32 14.95
C PHE A 532 33.85 10.40 13.73
N GLU A 533 34.17 9.12 13.90
CA GLU A 533 34.01 8.09 12.86
C GLU A 533 32.75 7.20 13.02
N ASN A 534 32.01 7.29 14.13
CA ASN A 534 31.04 6.25 14.49
C ASN A 534 29.70 6.79 15.04
N PHE A 535 28.60 6.17 14.61
CA PHE A 535 27.22 6.38 15.09
C PHE A 535 27.04 6.16 16.60
N THR A 536 27.94 5.41 17.27
CA THR A 536 27.81 5.09 18.70
C THR A 536 28.38 6.14 19.67
N ALA A 537 28.93 7.25 19.18
CA ALA A 537 29.57 8.27 20.03
C ALA A 537 28.58 9.09 20.88
N VAL A 538 27.26 8.95 20.64
CA VAL A 538 26.19 9.64 21.38
C VAL A 538 26.36 9.52 22.91
N LEU A 539 26.93 8.43 23.43
CA LEU A 539 26.95 8.14 24.87
C LEU A 539 27.99 8.92 25.71
N GLN A 540 28.82 9.81 25.16
CA GLN A 540 29.91 10.49 25.93
C GLN A 540 29.86 12.03 26.00
N HIS A 541 28.99 12.71 25.25
CA HIS A 541 28.89 14.19 25.23
C HIS A 541 28.28 14.84 26.47
N PRO A 542 28.69 16.07 26.84
CA PRO A 542 28.02 16.84 27.89
C PRO A 542 26.58 17.25 27.48
N PRO A 543 25.63 17.31 28.42
CA PRO A 543 24.28 17.82 28.15
C PRO A 543 24.26 19.29 27.70
N GLY A 544 23.49 19.60 26.65
CA GLY A 544 23.26 20.98 26.18
C GLY A 544 24.30 21.55 25.22
N VAL A 545 25.28 20.76 24.79
CA VAL A 545 26.26 21.17 23.77
C VAL A 545 25.65 20.99 22.37
N ILE A 546 25.06 22.05 21.84
CA ILE A 546 24.75 22.20 20.41
C ILE A 546 26.08 22.40 19.66
N ASN A 547 26.14 22.06 18.36
CA ASN A 547 27.32 22.27 17.52
C ASN A 547 28.06 23.56 17.89
N PRO A 548 29.35 23.47 18.28
CA PRO A 548 30.10 24.59 18.83
C PRO A 548 30.45 25.66 17.78
N VAL A 549 30.11 25.45 16.51
CA VAL A 549 30.39 26.37 15.41
C VAL A 549 29.10 26.81 14.74
N GLU A 550 28.83 28.11 14.81
CA GLU A 550 27.70 28.77 14.15
C GLU A 550 27.71 28.50 12.64
N SER A 551 26.57 28.06 12.10
CA SER A 551 26.37 27.87 10.66
C SER A 551 26.04 29.20 9.98
N SER A 552 26.63 29.44 8.81
CA SER A 552 26.33 30.63 8.01
C SER A 552 26.47 30.33 6.53
N LEU A 553 25.58 30.87 5.70
CA LEU A 553 25.65 30.74 4.24
C LEU A 553 26.97 31.30 3.67
N GLN A 554 27.56 32.32 4.31
CA GLN A 554 28.86 32.86 3.93
C GLN A 554 29.96 32.33 4.84
N SER A 555 30.08 31.02 4.82
CA SER A 555 30.94 30.23 5.69
C SER A 555 32.44 30.52 5.52
N ALA A 556 33.18 30.54 6.62
CA ALA A 556 34.65 30.62 6.61
C ALA A 556 35.32 29.34 6.08
N PHE A 557 34.52 28.28 5.90
CA PHE A 557 34.97 26.94 5.57
C PHE A 557 35.05 26.66 4.07
N MET A 558 34.59 27.61 3.23
CA MET A 558 34.57 27.46 1.78
C MET A 558 35.93 27.71 1.11
N THR A 559 36.20 27.04 -0.01
CA THR A 559 37.45 27.26 -0.77
C THR A 559 37.56 28.69 -1.30
N CYS A 560 36.46 29.28 -1.77
CA CYS A 560 36.45 30.67 -2.20
C CYS A 560 36.64 31.68 -1.07
N HIS A 561 36.22 31.34 0.16
CA HIS A 561 36.55 32.17 1.32
C HIS A 561 38.07 32.18 1.56
N ALA A 562 38.69 31.01 1.55
CA ALA A 562 40.15 30.87 1.68
C ALA A 562 40.89 31.69 0.60
N MET A 563 40.48 31.55 -0.66
CA MET A 563 41.02 32.33 -1.78
C MET A 563 40.92 33.84 -1.53
N GLY A 564 39.76 34.32 -1.05
CA GLY A 564 39.55 35.72 -0.68
C GLY A 564 40.46 36.22 0.43
N GLN A 565 40.67 35.41 1.49
CA GLN A 565 41.59 35.78 2.57
C GLN A 565 43.05 35.84 2.09
N ILE A 566 43.46 34.90 1.25
CA ILE A 566 44.80 34.87 0.67
C ILE A 566 45.01 36.07 -0.25
N HIS A 567 44.03 36.39 -1.11
CA HIS A 567 44.08 37.53 -2.02
C HIS A 567 44.24 38.86 -1.27
N LYS A 568 43.50 39.06 -0.17
CA LYS A 568 43.62 40.28 0.67
C LYS A 568 45.03 40.52 1.19
N VAL A 569 45.75 39.44 1.51
CA VAL A 569 47.13 39.50 2.03
C VAL A 569 48.14 39.60 0.88
N SER A 570 47.94 38.84 -0.19
CA SER A 570 48.83 38.78 -1.35
C SER A 570 48.05 38.54 -2.65
N PRO A 571 47.70 39.62 -3.38
CA PRO A 571 47.02 39.53 -4.68
C PRO A 571 47.84 38.80 -5.76
N ARG A 572 49.16 38.65 -5.55
CA ARG A 572 50.04 37.88 -6.44
C ARG A 572 49.99 36.39 -6.17
N MET A 573 49.56 35.97 -4.98
CA MET A 573 49.49 34.55 -4.59
C MET A 573 48.21 33.90 -5.11
N CYS A 574 47.07 34.57 -4.95
CA CYS A 574 45.77 34.16 -5.49
C CYS A 574 45.09 35.37 -6.15
N PRO A 575 44.33 35.17 -7.23
CA PRO A 575 43.44 36.20 -7.75
C PRO A 575 42.27 36.43 -6.77
N ALA A 576 41.47 37.46 -7.06
CA ALA A 576 40.24 37.67 -6.32
C ALA A 576 39.29 36.48 -6.55
N PRO A 577 38.52 36.05 -5.54
CA PRO A 577 37.52 34.99 -5.72
C PRO A 577 36.44 35.45 -6.72
N PRO A 578 35.71 34.50 -7.36
CA PRO A 578 34.58 34.80 -8.22
C PRO A 578 33.59 35.74 -7.52
N LYS A 579 33.03 36.69 -8.29
CA LYS A 579 32.09 37.70 -7.73
C LYS A 579 30.90 37.04 -7.04
N VAL A 580 30.38 35.95 -7.60
CA VAL A 580 29.25 35.19 -7.02
C VAL A 580 29.57 34.69 -5.59
N ALA A 581 30.83 34.32 -5.31
CA ALA A 581 31.25 33.84 -4.00
C ALA A 581 31.50 34.95 -2.98
N SER A 582 31.48 36.23 -3.39
CA SER A 582 31.72 37.36 -2.49
C SER A 582 30.49 37.79 -1.69
N ASP A 583 29.29 37.43 -2.14
CA ASP A 583 28.02 37.66 -1.47
C ASP A 583 27.06 36.47 -1.67
N VAL A 584 27.36 35.36 -0.99
CA VAL A 584 26.57 34.12 -1.08
C VAL A 584 25.13 34.35 -0.59
N VAL A 585 24.95 35.13 0.48
CA VAL A 585 23.62 35.43 1.04
C VAL A 585 22.78 36.22 0.04
N GLY A 586 23.34 37.27 -0.56
CA GLY A 586 22.68 38.07 -1.59
C GLY A 586 22.36 37.24 -2.83
N TYR A 587 23.27 36.36 -3.27
CA TYR A 587 23.02 35.42 -4.36
C TYR A 587 21.85 34.47 -4.07
N VAL A 588 21.87 33.76 -2.93
CA VAL A 588 20.79 32.83 -2.54
C VAL A 588 19.46 33.58 -2.42
N THR A 589 19.47 34.79 -1.86
CA THR A 589 18.27 35.62 -1.73
C THR A 589 17.73 36.05 -3.11
N ALA A 590 18.61 36.46 -4.02
CA ALA A 590 18.23 36.88 -5.38
C ALA A 590 17.65 35.71 -6.19
N GLU A 591 18.32 34.56 -6.17
CA GLU A 591 17.86 33.35 -6.86
C GLU A 591 16.56 32.81 -6.28
N SER A 592 16.42 32.82 -4.95
CA SER A 592 15.18 32.43 -4.26
C SER A 592 14.01 33.33 -4.64
N ASN A 593 14.22 34.65 -4.70
CA ASN A 593 13.19 35.60 -5.13
C ASN A 593 12.85 35.48 -6.62
N GLY A 594 13.81 35.09 -7.46
CA GLY A 594 13.63 34.87 -8.89
C GLY A 594 13.10 33.49 -9.27
N TYR A 595 13.00 32.56 -8.31
CA TYR A 595 12.64 31.18 -8.57
C TYR A 595 11.19 31.04 -9.05
N ALA A 596 11.03 30.37 -10.19
CA ALA A 596 9.76 29.89 -10.70
C ALA A 596 9.88 28.40 -11.03
N GLN A 597 8.96 27.59 -10.51
CA GLN A 597 8.93 26.17 -10.83
C GLN A 597 8.56 25.97 -12.31
N PRO A 598 9.30 25.15 -13.07
CA PRO A 598 8.95 24.80 -14.44
C PRO A 598 7.75 23.86 -14.50
N GLY A 599 7.06 23.86 -15.64
CA GLY A 599 5.89 23.01 -15.89
C GLY A 599 4.57 23.59 -15.37
N ASP A 600 3.52 22.76 -15.35
CA ASP A 600 2.22 23.18 -14.86
C ASP A 600 2.26 23.41 -13.34
N THR A 601 2.07 24.67 -12.93
CA THR A 601 1.98 25.08 -11.52
C THR A 601 0.53 25.21 -11.06
N SER A 602 -0.44 24.88 -11.94
CA SER A 602 -1.82 24.76 -11.54
C SER A 602 -1.92 23.62 -10.52
N CYS A 603 -2.19 24.02 -9.28
CA CYS A 603 -2.46 23.11 -8.19
C CYS A 603 -3.91 23.38 -7.77
N PRO A 604 -4.88 22.88 -8.56
CA PRO A 604 -6.27 23.30 -8.45
C PRO A 604 -6.82 22.80 -7.12
N GLN A 605 -6.86 23.69 -6.13
CA GLN A 605 -7.53 23.44 -4.86
C GLN A 605 -9.05 23.55 -5.00
N GLN A 606 -9.50 24.29 -6.01
CA GLN A 606 -10.86 24.83 -6.05
C GLN A 606 -11.90 23.75 -6.33
N GLU A 607 -11.61 22.73 -7.15
CA GLU A 607 -12.61 21.70 -7.48
C GLU A 607 -12.92 20.79 -6.28
N GLN A 608 -11.94 20.49 -5.41
CA GLN A 608 -12.19 19.74 -4.18
C GLN A 608 -12.85 20.58 -3.07
N ILE A 609 -12.47 21.86 -2.94
CA ILE A 609 -13.09 22.74 -1.94
C ILE A 609 -14.51 23.11 -2.36
N ASP A 610 -14.78 23.39 -3.63
CA ASP A 610 -16.14 23.71 -4.10
C ASP A 610 -17.03 22.46 -4.14
N ALA A 611 -16.48 21.28 -4.45
CA ALA A 611 -17.22 20.01 -4.31
C ALA A 611 -17.56 19.69 -2.85
N MET A 612 -16.58 19.80 -1.92
CA MET A 612 -16.84 19.61 -0.50
C MET A 612 -17.74 20.71 0.09
N LYS A 613 -17.63 21.95 -0.38
CA LYS A 613 -18.47 23.05 0.10
C LYS A 613 -19.90 22.89 -0.40
N LEU A 614 -20.10 22.40 -1.63
CA LEU A 614 -21.42 22.02 -2.13
C LEU A 614 -22.00 20.83 -1.36
N GLU A 615 -21.18 19.83 -1.05
CA GLU A 615 -21.59 18.65 -0.27
C GLU A 615 -21.93 19.01 1.19
N VAL A 616 -21.13 19.89 1.82
CA VAL A 616 -21.39 20.45 3.16
C VAL A 616 -22.59 21.38 3.16
N GLU A 617 -22.79 22.22 2.16
CA GLU A 617 -24.00 23.07 2.05
C GLU A 617 -25.25 22.21 1.87
N ILE A 618 -25.21 21.16 1.03
CA ILE A 618 -26.32 20.21 0.87
C ILE A 618 -26.57 19.45 2.17
N HIS A 619 -25.53 18.97 2.85
CA HIS A 619 -25.67 18.24 4.10
C HIS A 619 -26.17 19.15 5.24
N THR A 620 -25.73 20.41 5.28
CA THR A 620 -26.18 21.41 6.25
C THR A 620 -27.63 21.80 6.00
N VAL A 621 -28.04 21.95 4.74
CA VAL A 621 -29.44 22.20 4.37
C VAL A 621 -30.32 20.99 4.72
N LEU A 622 -29.88 19.77 4.42
CA LEU A 622 -30.61 18.54 4.77
C LEU A 622 -30.74 18.37 6.29
N VAL A 623 -29.68 18.65 7.05
CA VAL A 623 -29.73 18.62 8.52
C VAL A 623 -30.64 19.72 9.05
N ALA A 624 -30.58 20.94 8.50
CA ALA A 624 -31.48 22.03 8.89
C ALA A 624 -32.95 21.69 8.59
N PHE A 625 -33.26 21.05 7.45
CA PHE A 625 -34.59 20.55 7.12
C PHE A 625 -35.03 19.41 8.05
N ALA A 626 -34.13 18.48 8.38
CA ALA A 626 -34.43 17.39 9.31
C ALA A 626 -34.68 17.91 10.73
N VAL A 627 -33.90 18.88 11.20
CA VAL A 627 -34.07 19.55 12.49
C VAL A 627 -35.36 20.37 12.50
N LEU A 628 -35.65 21.13 11.45
CA LEU A 628 -36.91 21.88 11.32
C LEU A 628 -38.12 20.93 11.31
N TYR A 629 -38.04 19.82 10.58
CA TYR A 629 -39.05 18.78 10.56
C TYR A 629 -39.24 18.16 11.96
N LEU A 630 -38.16 17.84 12.67
CA LEU A 630 -38.23 17.34 14.04
C LEU A 630 -38.84 18.37 14.99
N VAL A 631 -38.48 19.65 14.89
CA VAL A 631 -39.05 20.73 15.70
C VAL A 631 -40.55 20.89 15.42
N VAL A 632 -40.96 20.86 14.15
CA VAL A 632 -42.38 20.92 13.74
C VAL A 632 -43.13 19.68 14.21
N ALA A 633 -42.56 18.48 14.05
CA ALA A 633 -43.16 17.22 14.51
C ALA A 633 -43.31 17.19 16.04
N LEU A 634 -42.31 17.68 16.78
CA LEU A 634 -42.35 17.81 18.24
C LEU A 634 -43.36 18.88 18.70
N MET A 635 -43.47 20.00 17.97
CA MET A 635 -44.50 21.02 18.21
C MET A 635 -45.92 20.50 17.93
N MET A 636 -46.11 19.73 16.86
CA MET A 636 -47.38 19.06 16.55
C MET A 636 -47.75 18.01 17.61
N LYS A 637 -46.74 17.40 18.26
CA LYS A 637 -46.89 16.44 19.37
C LYS A 637 -46.87 17.08 20.77
N ARG A 638 -46.85 18.41 20.89
CA ARG A 638 -46.71 19.16 22.16
C ARG A 638 -47.72 18.74 23.24
N LYS A 639 -48.96 18.40 22.87
CA LYS A 639 -49.99 17.88 23.81
C LYS A 639 -49.74 16.44 24.29
N GLN A 640 -48.98 15.62 23.55
CA GLN A 640 -48.59 14.26 23.95
C GLN A 640 -47.30 14.30 24.78
N LEU A 641 -46.30 15.08 24.36
CA LEU A 641 -45.06 15.30 25.13
C LEU A 641 -45.33 15.93 26.51
N GLY A 642 -46.25 16.90 26.59
CA GLY A 642 -46.68 17.47 27.88
C GLY A 642 -47.48 16.52 28.77
N ARG A 643 -47.97 15.38 28.25
CA ARG A 643 -48.56 14.29 29.05
C ARG A 643 -47.46 13.34 29.54
N TRP A 644 -46.57 12.90 28.65
CA TRP A 644 -45.44 12.05 29.01
C TRP A 644 -44.48 12.69 30.01
N TYR A 645 -44.20 13.98 29.88
CA TYR A 645 -43.39 14.71 30.86
C TYR A 645 -44.08 14.75 32.23
N ARG A 646 -45.40 14.90 32.26
CA ARG A 646 -46.20 14.91 33.50
C ARG A 646 -46.24 13.54 34.16
N ASP A 647 -46.37 12.48 33.37
CA ASP A 647 -46.39 11.09 33.83
C ASP A 647 -44.99 10.63 34.28
N ALA A 648 -43.93 11.06 33.58
CA ALA A 648 -42.54 10.81 33.95
C ALA A 648 -42.17 11.55 35.24
N MET A 649 -42.54 12.83 35.38
CA MET A 649 -42.33 13.60 36.61
C MET A 649 -43.18 13.07 37.77
N GLY A 650 -44.40 12.60 37.51
CA GLY A 650 -45.23 11.92 38.50
C GLY A 650 -44.64 10.59 38.96
N SER A 651 -44.03 9.82 38.05
CA SER A 651 -43.33 8.58 38.37
C SER A 651 -42.00 8.82 39.11
N LEU A 652 -41.25 9.86 38.75
CA LEU A 652 -40.04 10.29 39.46
C LEU A 652 -40.35 10.82 40.87
N ALA A 653 -41.47 11.54 41.04
CA ALA A 653 -41.95 11.97 42.35
C ALA A 653 -42.37 10.78 43.23
N ARG A 654 -43.02 9.77 42.66
CA ARG A 654 -43.37 8.50 43.35
C ARG A 654 -42.15 7.66 43.70
N ALA A 655 -41.09 7.72 42.89
CA ALA A 655 -39.81 7.06 43.14
C ALA A 655 -38.90 7.80 44.14
N GLY A 656 -39.35 8.92 44.71
CA GLY A 656 -38.63 9.63 45.78
C GLY A 656 -37.49 10.55 45.32
N PHE A 657 -37.40 10.87 44.03
CA PHE A 657 -36.33 11.70 43.49
C PHE A 657 -36.42 13.15 44.02
N PRO A 658 -35.36 13.71 44.63
CA PRO A 658 -35.38 15.07 45.16
C PRO A 658 -35.56 16.11 44.03
N LEU A 659 -36.26 17.21 44.32
CA LEU A 659 -36.83 18.23 43.41
C LEU A 659 -38.09 17.85 42.60
N ALA A 660 -38.37 16.58 42.29
CA ALA A 660 -39.58 16.21 41.53
C ALA A 660 -40.88 16.54 42.31
N LYS A 661 -40.84 16.45 43.65
CA LYS A 661 -41.95 16.81 44.55
C LYS A 661 -42.33 18.30 44.53
N TYR A 662 -41.39 19.19 44.23
CA TYR A 662 -41.63 20.65 44.21
C TYR A 662 -42.32 21.10 42.92
N LEU A 663 -42.11 20.36 41.82
CA LEU A 663 -42.62 20.69 40.49
C LEU A 663 -44.03 20.14 40.22
N VAL A 664 -44.53 19.22 41.06
CA VAL A 664 -45.89 18.69 40.98
C VAL A 664 -46.81 19.52 41.87
N THR A 665 -47.25 20.68 41.39
CA THR A 665 -48.24 21.53 42.07
C THR A 665 -49.57 21.51 41.32
N ALA A 666 -50.42 20.54 41.66
CA ALA A 666 -51.89 20.62 41.68
C ALA A 666 -52.48 19.20 41.61
N THR A 667 -53.32 18.87 42.58
CA THR A 667 -54.17 17.68 42.57
C THR A 667 -55.15 17.76 41.40
N SER A 668 -55.10 16.77 40.50
CA SER A 668 -56.05 16.66 39.40
C SER A 668 -57.44 16.34 39.94
N ARG A 669 -58.46 17.03 39.42
CA ARG A 669 -59.89 16.86 39.72
C ARG A 669 -60.40 15.41 39.67
N ASP A 670 -59.67 14.51 39.00
CA ASP A 670 -60.03 13.10 38.84
C ASP A 670 -59.77 12.23 40.09
N GLU A 671 -58.93 12.70 41.03
CA GLU A 671 -58.60 11.95 42.25
C GLU A 671 -59.76 11.93 43.27
N ALA A 672 -60.58 12.99 43.29
CA ALA A 672 -61.80 13.05 44.11
C ALA A 672 -62.91 12.14 43.55
N SER A 673 -63.05 12.09 42.23
CA SER A 673 -64.02 11.23 41.53
C SER A 673 -63.65 9.75 41.65
N ALA A 674 -62.35 9.42 41.60
CA ALA A 674 -61.86 8.06 41.79
C ALA A 674 -62.04 7.55 43.23
N LYS A 675 -61.92 8.44 44.24
CA LYS A 675 -62.18 8.08 45.65
C LYS A 675 -63.67 7.86 45.94
N LEU A 676 -64.56 8.57 45.26
CA LEU A 676 -66.01 8.34 45.31
C LEU A 676 -66.40 6.99 44.66
N ALA A 677 -65.85 6.68 43.49
CA ALA A 677 -66.07 5.40 42.81
C ALA A 677 -65.51 4.19 43.61
N ALA A 678 -64.37 4.38 44.31
CA ALA A 678 -63.80 3.36 45.18
C ALA A 678 -64.67 3.10 46.44
N SER A 679 -65.36 4.12 46.97
CA SER A 679 -66.30 4.00 48.08
C SER A 679 -67.56 3.21 47.70
N ASP A 680 -68.07 3.40 46.48
CA ASP A 680 -69.23 2.66 45.96
C ASP A 680 -68.90 1.17 45.72
N ILE A 681 -67.68 0.87 45.27
CA ILE A 681 -67.22 -0.51 45.04
C ILE A 681 -66.99 -1.25 46.37
N LEU A 682 -66.59 -0.55 47.42
CA LEU A 682 -66.37 -1.12 48.76
C LEU A 682 -67.68 -1.41 49.53
N SER A 683 -68.83 -0.90 49.06
CA SER A 683 -70.12 -1.01 49.76
C SER A 683 -71.16 -1.92 49.07
N GLY A 684 -70.84 -2.52 47.93
CA GLY A 684 -71.73 -3.44 47.20
C GLY A 684 -71.38 -4.91 47.42
N GLU A 685 -72.30 -5.67 48.04
CA GLU A 685 -72.14 -7.10 48.31
C GLU A 685 -71.95 -7.97 47.05
N LEU A 686 -70.93 -8.83 47.10
CA LEU A 686 -70.60 -9.86 46.11
C LEU A 686 -71.69 -10.94 46.04
N ARG A 687 -72.17 -11.25 44.82
CA ARG A 687 -72.73 -12.58 44.48
C ARG A 687 -71.67 -13.43 43.78
N LEU A 688 -71.29 -14.52 44.45
CA LEU A 688 -70.39 -15.58 43.98
C LEU A 688 -70.91 -16.32 42.74
N CYS A 689 -69.98 -16.69 41.84
CA CYS A 689 -69.86 -18.08 41.38
C CYS A 689 -68.40 -18.41 41.06
N ARG A 690 -67.92 -19.48 41.69
CA ARG A 690 -66.57 -20.05 41.67
C ARG A 690 -66.20 -20.65 40.31
N ALA A 691 -65.03 -20.30 39.79
CA ALA A 691 -64.12 -21.19 39.04
C ALA A 691 -62.81 -20.46 38.67
N ALA A 692 -61.92 -20.21 39.63
CA ALA A 692 -60.48 -19.96 39.40
C ALA A 692 -59.72 -19.84 40.73
N GLU A 693 -59.92 -20.80 41.63
CA GLU A 693 -58.92 -21.12 42.65
C GLU A 693 -58.49 -22.54 42.34
N VAL A 694 -57.26 -22.68 41.84
CA VAL A 694 -56.32 -23.82 41.97
C VAL A 694 -55.28 -23.70 40.85
N GLN A 695 -54.01 -23.76 41.27
CA GLN A 695 -52.76 -23.80 40.49
C GLN A 695 -52.20 -22.45 40.01
N LEU A 696 -51.39 -21.82 40.89
CA LEU A 696 -50.01 -21.41 40.60
C LEU A 696 -49.31 -21.01 41.92
N CYS A 697 -49.32 -21.94 42.88
CA CYS A 697 -48.35 -21.99 43.96
C CYS A 697 -47.67 -23.36 43.82
N HIS A 698 -46.33 -23.38 43.92
CA HIS A 698 -45.40 -24.49 43.68
C HIS A 698 -44.80 -24.53 42.26
N GLU A 699 -43.53 -24.11 42.12
CA GLU A 699 -42.38 -25.05 42.08
C GLU A 699 -41.02 -24.30 42.03
N PRO A 700 -39.87 -24.95 42.31
CA PRO A 700 -38.93 -24.50 43.33
C PRO A 700 -37.61 -23.89 42.80
N ALA A 701 -36.86 -23.31 43.75
CA ALA A 701 -35.46 -22.98 43.63
C ALA A 701 -34.55 -24.24 43.63
N ALA A 702 -33.72 -24.37 42.61
CA ALA A 702 -32.38 -25.01 42.57
C ALA A 702 -31.89 -24.90 41.10
N SER A 703 -30.64 -24.62 40.76
CA SER A 703 -29.38 -24.77 41.48
C SER A 703 -28.38 -23.69 41.06
N SER A 704 -27.46 -23.43 41.99
CA SER A 704 -26.17 -22.79 41.82
C SER A 704 -25.46 -23.20 40.53
N ASP A 705 -24.96 -22.23 39.77
CA ASP A 705 -23.50 -22.10 39.60
C ASP A 705 -23.16 -20.66 39.21
N ALA A 706 -22.21 -20.13 39.98
CA ALA A 706 -21.53 -18.89 39.71
C ALA A 706 -20.62 -19.07 38.48
N ASP A 707 -20.61 -18.09 37.58
CA ASP A 707 -19.41 -17.30 37.38
C ASP A 707 -19.67 -16.12 36.45
N GLY A 708 -18.96 -15.03 36.74
CA GLY A 708 -19.14 -13.73 36.12
C GLY A 708 -18.74 -13.73 34.65
N ASP A 709 -19.60 -13.14 33.82
CA ASP A 709 -19.17 -12.55 32.56
C ASP A 709 -20.14 -11.45 32.14
N GLY A 710 -19.61 -10.35 31.60
CA GLY A 710 -20.37 -9.17 31.19
C GLY A 710 -21.41 -9.47 30.09
N PRO A 711 -22.27 -8.49 29.73
CA PRO A 711 -23.35 -8.71 28.78
C PRO A 711 -22.78 -9.01 27.37
N ARG A 712 -22.69 -10.29 27.02
CA ARG A 712 -22.43 -10.75 25.66
C ARG A 712 -23.73 -10.67 24.84
N LEU A 713 -23.66 -10.08 23.63
CA LEU A 713 -24.77 -10.00 22.65
C LEU A 713 -25.21 -11.36 22.05
N SER A 714 -24.71 -12.48 22.60
CA SER A 714 -24.91 -13.82 22.07
C SER A 714 -25.65 -14.77 23.02
N ARG A 715 -26.33 -14.29 24.07
CA ARG A 715 -27.19 -15.17 24.89
C ARG A 715 -28.37 -15.67 24.06
N PRO A 716 -28.52 -16.99 23.82
CA PRO A 716 -29.76 -17.54 23.29
C PRO A 716 -30.88 -17.21 24.28
N GLY A 717 -32.01 -16.72 23.78
CA GLY A 717 -33.20 -16.53 24.60
C GLY A 717 -33.67 -17.86 25.23
N PRO A 718 -34.57 -17.80 26.24
CA PRO A 718 -35.14 -19.02 26.81
C PRO A 718 -35.72 -19.90 25.70
N PRO A 719 -35.59 -21.24 25.81
CA PRO A 719 -36.10 -22.16 24.80
C PRO A 719 -37.61 -21.92 24.60
N PRO A 720 -38.09 -21.97 23.35
CA PRO A 720 -39.49 -21.66 23.05
C PRO A 720 -40.40 -22.60 23.84
N THR A 721 -41.33 -22.04 24.61
CA THR A 721 -42.28 -22.81 25.43
C THR A 721 -43.46 -23.31 24.60
N GLY A 722 -43.68 -22.73 23.42
CA GLY A 722 -44.78 -23.07 22.51
C GLY A 722 -46.14 -22.52 22.93
N GLU A 723 -46.19 -21.75 24.03
CA GLU A 723 -47.43 -21.26 24.64
C GLU A 723 -47.80 -19.84 24.19
N SER A 724 -46.84 -19.06 23.68
CA SER A 724 -47.09 -17.69 23.25
C SER A 724 -47.83 -17.61 21.92
N GLU A 725 -48.62 -16.56 21.72
CA GLU A 725 -49.36 -16.32 20.46
C GLU A 725 -48.42 -16.14 19.25
N ILE A 726 -47.17 -15.71 19.48
CA ILE A 726 -46.13 -15.60 18.45
C ILE A 726 -45.67 -17.00 18.03
N GLU A 727 -45.38 -17.89 18.99
CA GLU A 727 -44.94 -19.26 18.71
C GLU A 727 -46.05 -20.08 18.02
N LYS A 728 -47.30 -19.94 18.48
CA LYS A 728 -48.47 -20.57 17.83
C LYS A 728 -48.64 -20.10 16.39
N GLY A 729 -48.40 -18.82 16.11
CA GLY A 729 -48.48 -18.27 14.76
C GLY A 729 -47.36 -18.72 13.82
N ILE A 730 -46.11 -18.74 14.31
CA ILE A 730 -44.97 -19.28 13.55
C ILE A 730 -45.19 -20.77 13.28
N GLU A 731 -45.67 -21.54 14.27
CA GLU A 731 -45.94 -22.97 14.11
C GLU A 731 -47.09 -23.25 13.13
N ALA A 732 -48.12 -22.41 13.10
CA ALA A 732 -49.18 -22.49 12.10
C ALA A 732 -48.65 -22.31 10.66
N TRP A 733 -47.71 -21.38 10.46
CA TRP A 733 -47.02 -21.24 9.16
C TRP A 733 -46.11 -22.43 8.86
N ARG A 734 -45.37 -22.97 9.84
CA ARG A 734 -44.54 -24.18 9.64
C ARG A 734 -45.38 -25.35 9.16
N ARG A 735 -46.55 -25.60 9.78
CA ARG A 735 -47.49 -26.66 9.37
C ARG A 735 -48.04 -26.47 7.96
N ARG A 736 -48.20 -25.22 7.50
CA ARG A 736 -48.66 -24.90 6.14
C ARG A 736 -47.56 -25.09 5.09
N ILE A 737 -46.31 -24.78 5.42
CA ILE A 737 -45.18 -24.78 4.47
C ILE A 737 -44.53 -26.16 4.37
N ARG A 738 -44.42 -26.89 5.48
CA ARG A 738 -43.73 -28.19 5.55
C ARG A 738 -44.19 -29.20 4.49
N PRO A 739 -45.49 -29.45 4.26
CA PRO A 739 -45.93 -30.37 3.21
C PRO A 739 -45.53 -29.93 1.79
N ILE A 740 -45.47 -28.62 1.53
CA ILE A 740 -45.04 -28.05 0.25
C ILE A 740 -43.53 -28.26 0.08
N ALA A 741 -42.77 -27.96 1.13
CA ALA A 741 -41.33 -28.12 1.18
C ALA A 741 -40.91 -29.59 0.99
N ASP A 742 -41.58 -30.53 1.67
CA ASP A 742 -41.24 -31.95 1.56
C ASP A 742 -41.54 -32.49 0.14
N ASN A 743 -42.64 -32.04 -0.47
CA ASN A 743 -43.02 -32.45 -1.82
C ASN A 743 -42.06 -31.89 -2.88
N ILE A 744 -41.85 -30.56 -2.91
CA ILE A 744 -40.89 -29.91 -3.81
C ILE A 744 -39.46 -30.43 -3.56
N GLY A 745 -39.12 -30.63 -2.29
CA GLY A 745 -37.88 -31.25 -1.83
C GLY A 745 -37.59 -32.59 -2.50
N GLY A 746 -38.57 -33.50 -2.46
CA GLY A 746 -38.47 -34.81 -3.10
C GLY A 746 -38.46 -34.75 -4.63
N MET A 747 -39.17 -33.81 -5.25
CA MET A 747 -39.20 -33.66 -6.71
C MET A 747 -37.80 -33.34 -7.29
N PHE A 748 -37.07 -32.44 -6.64
CA PHE A 748 -35.78 -31.93 -7.13
C PHE A 748 -34.57 -32.55 -6.44
N GLY A 749 -34.77 -33.40 -5.42
CA GLY A 749 -33.68 -34.03 -4.69
C GLY A 749 -32.97 -33.10 -3.71
N PHE A 750 -33.68 -32.12 -3.14
CA PHE A 750 -33.11 -31.21 -2.12
C PHE A 750 -32.85 -31.95 -0.80
N GLN A 751 -31.78 -31.61 -0.09
CA GLN A 751 -31.37 -32.29 1.16
C GLN A 751 -32.39 -32.16 2.31
N SER A 752 -32.62 -33.24 3.05
CA SER A 752 -33.48 -33.35 4.24
C SER A 752 -32.68 -33.78 5.48
N LYS A 753 -33.26 -33.69 6.69
CA LYS A 753 -32.58 -34.18 7.90
C LYS A 753 -32.22 -35.67 7.85
N ALA A 754 -32.92 -36.47 7.04
CA ALA A 754 -32.58 -37.88 6.85
C ALA A 754 -31.28 -38.05 6.02
N SER A 755 -30.94 -37.09 5.15
CA SER A 755 -29.72 -37.09 4.34
C SER A 755 -28.45 -36.83 5.14
N ASN A 756 -28.59 -36.14 6.28
CA ASN A 756 -27.49 -35.66 7.13
C ASN A 756 -27.41 -36.43 8.46
N ALA A 757 -28.10 -37.58 8.58
CA ALA A 757 -28.22 -38.32 9.84
C ALA A 757 -26.89 -38.91 10.36
N ASP A 758 -25.91 -39.09 9.48
CA ASP A 758 -24.59 -39.69 9.79
C ASP A 758 -23.50 -38.66 10.14
N ASP A 759 -23.78 -37.35 10.03
CA ASP A 759 -22.82 -36.27 10.32
C ASP A 759 -23.41 -35.26 11.33
N PRO A 760 -23.02 -35.30 12.61
CA PRO A 760 -23.55 -34.44 13.65
C PRO A 760 -23.16 -32.96 13.50
N ASP A 761 -22.15 -32.64 12.68
CA ASP A 761 -21.70 -31.27 12.39
C ASP A 761 -22.31 -30.72 11.08
N ALA A 762 -23.13 -31.50 10.38
CA ALA A 762 -23.74 -31.06 9.13
C ALA A 762 -24.68 -29.86 9.35
N PRO A 763 -24.58 -28.80 8.52
CA PRO A 763 -25.51 -27.67 8.58
C PRO A 763 -26.95 -28.16 8.42
N GLY A 764 -27.90 -27.51 9.10
CA GLY A 764 -29.31 -27.91 9.06
C GLY A 764 -29.79 -28.15 7.63
N ALA A 765 -30.51 -29.24 7.40
CA ALA A 765 -30.90 -29.62 6.05
C ALA A 765 -31.83 -28.59 5.37
N THR A 766 -31.68 -28.41 4.05
CA THR A 766 -32.31 -27.35 3.24
C THR A 766 -33.81 -27.25 3.50
N ARG A 767 -34.53 -28.38 3.49
CA ARG A 767 -35.99 -28.40 3.64
C ARG A 767 -36.43 -27.78 4.97
N GLU A 768 -35.80 -28.16 6.07
CA GLU A 768 -36.13 -27.70 7.40
C GLU A 768 -35.72 -26.24 7.64
N LEU A 769 -34.57 -25.82 7.09
CA LEU A 769 -34.13 -24.43 7.15
C LEU A 769 -35.10 -23.50 6.40
N VAL A 770 -35.53 -23.88 5.20
CA VAL A 770 -36.48 -23.10 4.39
C VAL A 770 -37.83 -23.01 5.11
N VAL A 771 -38.34 -24.12 5.67
CA VAL A 771 -39.59 -24.12 6.44
C VAL A 771 -39.52 -23.14 7.62
N ASP A 772 -38.45 -23.15 8.39
CA ASP A 772 -38.31 -22.27 9.56
C ASP A 772 -38.13 -20.79 9.16
N LYS A 773 -37.25 -20.52 8.18
CA LYS A 773 -37.01 -19.18 7.65
C LYS A 773 -38.30 -18.57 7.08
N MET A 774 -39.01 -19.32 6.24
CA MET A 774 -40.23 -18.82 5.61
C MET A 774 -41.37 -18.64 6.62
N ALA A 775 -41.51 -19.53 7.61
CA ALA A 775 -42.55 -19.39 8.62
C ALA A 775 -42.38 -18.09 9.44
N LYS A 776 -41.14 -17.74 9.81
CA LYS A 776 -40.83 -16.48 10.49
C LYS A 776 -41.08 -15.27 9.58
N ASN A 777 -40.63 -15.32 8.33
CA ASN A 777 -40.80 -14.21 7.38
C ASN A 777 -42.28 -13.94 7.07
N LEU A 778 -43.06 -14.99 6.79
CA LEU A 778 -44.49 -14.85 6.50
C LEU A 778 -45.27 -14.40 7.74
N TRP A 779 -44.92 -14.90 8.93
CA TRP A 779 -45.50 -14.39 10.18
C TRP A 779 -45.22 -12.89 10.35
N ASN A 780 -43.97 -12.44 10.20
CA ASN A 780 -43.62 -11.01 10.27
C ASN A 780 -44.41 -10.15 9.28
N MET A 781 -44.61 -10.64 8.05
CA MET A 781 -45.40 -9.92 7.04
C MET A 781 -46.88 -9.77 7.44
N THR A 782 -47.44 -10.71 8.20
CA THR A 782 -48.82 -10.59 8.73
C THR A 782 -48.97 -9.54 9.84
N GLN A 783 -47.85 -9.08 10.42
CA GLN A 783 -47.80 -8.07 11.48
C GLN A 783 -47.60 -6.64 10.93
N LEU A 784 -47.45 -6.47 9.62
CA LEU A 784 -47.31 -5.14 9.00
C LEU A 784 -48.64 -4.38 9.11
N GLY A 785 -48.57 -3.06 9.35
CA GLY A 785 -49.76 -2.19 9.46
C GLY A 785 -50.61 -2.10 8.18
N GLU A 786 -50.04 -2.50 7.04
CA GLU A 786 -50.73 -2.62 5.74
C GLU A 786 -51.52 -3.93 5.59
N SER A 787 -51.33 -4.90 6.50
CA SER A 787 -52.07 -6.16 6.49
C SER A 787 -53.55 -5.87 6.83
N PRO A 788 -54.52 -6.41 6.07
CA PRO A 788 -55.95 -6.13 6.27
C PRO A 788 -56.45 -6.44 7.70
N GLN A 789 -55.80 -7.38 8.40
CA GLN A 789 -56.01 -7.72 9.81
C GLN A 789 -54.67 -8.15 10.42
N ALA A 790 -54.40 -7.82 11.68
CA ALA A 790 -53.27 -8.39 12.42
C ALA A 790 -53.57 -9.85 12.76
N GLY A 791 -52.91 -10.79 12.09
CA GLY A 791 -53.12 -12.22 12.36
C GLY A 791 -52.58 -12.58 13.74
N GLN A 792 -53.45 -13.03 14.65
CA GLN A 792 -53.06 -13.51 15.99
C GLN A 792 -53.14 -15.03 16.06
N GLY A 793 -52.21 -15.66 16.79
CA GLY A 793 -52.18 -17.10 16.99
C GLY A 793 -52.20 -17.90 15.68
N VAL A 794 -52.97 -18.99 15.64
CA VAL A 794 -53.00 -19.94 14.51
C VAL A 794 -53.64 -19.35 13.25
N ASP A 795 -54.45 -18.30 13.38
CA ASP A 795 -55.21 -17.72 12.28
C ASP A 795 -54.33 -16.87 11.34
N CYS A 796 -53.12 -16.50 11.74
CA CYS A 796 -52.18 -15.75 10.89
C CYS A 796 -51.79 -16.50 9.61
N ALA A 797 -51.88 -17.84 9.60
CA ALA A 797 -51.53 -18.67 8.46
C ALA A 797 -52.72 -18.90 7.49
N LYS A 798 -53.90 -18.33 7.77
CA LYS A 798 -55.13 -18.47 6.97
C LYS A 798 -55.79 -17.10 6.71
N GLY A 799 -56.77 -17.05 5.81
CA GLY A 799 -57.59 -15.86 5.60
C GLY A 799 -56.90 -14.67 4.87
N PRO A 800 -57.44 -13.44 5.01
CA PRO A 800 -56.95 -12.25 4.30
C PRO A 800 -55.50 -11.86 4.63
N SER A 801 -55.08 -11.95 5.89
CA SER A 801 -53.72 -11.59 6.32
C SER A 801 -52.66 -12.52 5.74
N ALA A 802 -52.95 -13.83 5.69
CA ALA A 802 -52.07 -14.79 5.04
C ALA A 802 -51.97 -14.55 3.53
N ARG A 803 -53.08 -14.15 2.89
CA ARG A 803 -53.07 -13.78 1.47
C ARG A 803 -52.20 -12.55 1.21
N PHE A 804 -52.32 -11.53 2.04
CA PHE A 804 -51.47 -10.34 2.01
C PHE A 804 -49.99 -10.70 2.16
N ALA A 805 -49.63 -11.46 3.20
CA ALA A 805 -48.24 -11.83 3.49
C ALA A 805 -47.57 -12.59 2.33
N VAL A 806 -48.25 -13.60 1.78
CA VAL A 806 -47.73 -14.37 0.63
C VAL A 806 -47.63 -13.50 -0.62
N THR A 807 -48.62 -12.64 -0.88
CA THR A 807 -48.59 -11.75 -2.06
C THR A 807 -47.46 -10.73 -1.97
N LYS A 808 -47.28 -10.10 -0.80
CA LYS A 808 -46.19 -9.14 -0.59
C LYS A 808 -44.82 -9.77 -0.63
N LEU A 809 -44.66 -10.97 -0.06
CA LEU A 809 -43.39 -11.68 -0.16
C LEU A 809 -43.11 -12.09 -1.61
N HIS A 810 -44.11 -12.58 -2.33
CA HIS A 810 -43.99 -12.94 -3.75
C HIS A 810 -43.58 -11.75 -4.62
N GLU A 811 -44.28 -10.61 -4.51
CA GLU A 811 -43.95 -9.35 -5.21
C GLU A 811 -42.49 -8.94 -4.96
N ARG A 812 -42.03 -9.03 -3.71
CA ARG A 812 -40.65 -8.68 -3.34
C ARG A 812 -39.61 -9.67 -3.88
N THR A 813 -39.91 -10.96 -3.82
CA THR A 813 -38.98 -12.02 -4.25
C THR A 813 -38.83 -12.06 -5.77
N PHE A 814 -39.92 -11.86 -6.53
CA PHE A 814 -39.94 -12.08 -7.98
C PHE A 814 -39.89 -10.81 -8.84
N ALA A 815 -39.87 -9.59 -8.27
CA ALA A 815 -39.76 -8.34 -9.04
C ALA A 815 -38.51 -8.24 -9.95
N GLY A 816 -37.42 -8.93 -9.61
CA GLY A 816 -36.22 -9.02 -10.46
C GLY A 816 -36.37 -10.08 -11.56
N TYR A 817 -37.02 -11.20 -11.22
CA TYR A 817 -37.26 -12.33 -12.12
C TYR A 817 -38.23 -11.99 -13.26
N GLU A 818 -39.30 -11.24 -12.99
CA GLU A 818 -40.25 -10.80 -14.03
C GLU A 818 -39.55 -9.94 -15.10
N ARG A 819 -38.70 -9.00 -14.66
CA ARG A 819 -37.87 -8.18 -15.57
C ARG A 819 -36.88 -9.02 -16.37
N TRP A 820 -36.30 -10.05 -15.76
CA TRP A 820 -35.42 -10.99 -16.45
C TRP A 820 -36.16 -11.80 -17.52
N LEU A 821 -37.40 -12.25 -17.27
CA LEU A 821 -38.23 -12.93 -18.26
C LEU A 821 -38.56 -12.04 -19.46
N GLU A 822 -38.92 -10.77 -19.21
CA GLU A 822 -39.16 -9.78 -20.26
C GLU A 822 -37.90 -9.55 -21.12
N HIS A 823 -36.74 -9.41 -20.47
CA HIS A 823 -35.48 -9.16 -21.17
C HIS A 823 -35.00 -10.36 -21.99
N THR A 824 -35.18 -11.58 -21.47
CA THR A 824 -34.68 -12.80 -22.09
C THR A 824 -35.66 -13.46 -23.06
N GLU A 825 -36.95 -13.12 -22.99
CA GLU A 825 -38.05 -13.67 -23.78
C GLU A 825 -38.27 -15.20 -23.62
N PHE A 826 -37.87 -15.78 -22.47
CA PHE A 826 -38.18 -17.17 -22.10
C PHE A 826 -39.61 -17.28 -21.55
N HIS A 827 -40.64 -16.99 -22.34
CA HIS A 827 -42.00 -16.79 -21.79
C HIS A 827 -42.73 -18.07 -21.33
N ASP A 828 -42.51 -19.24 -21.93
CA ASP A 828 -42.99 -20.51 -21.37
C ASP A 828 -42.17 -21.70 -21.88
N LEU A 829 -41.62 -22.48 -20.96
CA LEU A 829 -40.87 -23.72 -21.24
C LEU A 829 -41.65 -24.98 -20.84
N SER A 830 -42.93 -24.84 -20.49
CA SER A 830 -43.82 -25.96 -20.19
C SER A 830 -44.03 -26.83 -21.44
N LEU A 831 -44.35 -28.12 -21.23
CA LEU A 831 -44.68 -29.00 -22.35
C LEU A 831 -45.94 -28.51 -23.06
N ARG A 832 -45.95 -28.53 -24.40
CA ARG A 832 -47.13 -28.13 -25.19
C ARG A 832 -48.33 -29.00 -24.80
N GLY A 833 -49.42 -28.37 -24.38
CA GLY A 833 -50.64 -29.05 -23.91
C GLY A 833 -50.61 -29.50 -22.45
N ALA A 834 -49.57 -29.16 -21.67
CA ALA A 834 -49.53 -29.42 -20.24
C ALA A 834 -50.52 -28.52 -19.46
N PRO A 835 -51.02 -28.98 -18.30
CA PRO A 835 -51.77 -28.12 -17.38
C PRO A 835 -50.91 -26.94 -16.91
N PRO A 836 -51.53 -25.83 -16.43
CA PRO A 836 -50.80 -24.66 -15.94
C PRO A 836 -49.72 -25.04 -14.92
N THR A 837 -48.51 -24.53 -15.12
CA THR A 837 -47.34 -24.82 -14.29
C THR A 837 -47.05 -23.65 -13.35
N LEU A 838 -46.19 -23.87 -12.35
CA LEU A 838 -45.69 -22.76 -11.50
C LEU A 838 -44.97 -21.71 -12.35
N GLY A 839 -44.37 -22.09 -13.48
CA GLY A 839 -43.72 -21.18 -14.42
C GLY A 839 -44.71 -20.42 -15.29
N SER A 840 -45.66 -21.10 -15.93
CA SER A 840 -46.62 -20.47 -16.85
C SER A 840 -47.57 -19.49 -16.14
N THR A 841 -47.81 -19.70 -14.84
CA THR A 841 -48.61 -18.80 -13.99
C THR A 841 -47.92 -17.48 -13.60
N HIS A 842 -46.64 -17.30 -13.94
CA HIS A 842 -45.99 -15.98 -13.90
C HIS A 842 -46.37 -15.09 -15.09
N VAL A 843 -46.86 -15.68 -16.21
CA VAL A 843 -47.00 -15.01 -17.51
C VAL A 843 -48.47 -14.82 -17.91
N ASP A 844 -49.39 -15.67 -17.43
CA ASP A 844 -50.83 -15.54 -17.67
C ASP A 844 -51.58 -15.00 -16.44
N HIS A 845 -52.01 -13.74 -16.48
CA HIS A 845 -52.83 -13.08 -15.44
C HIS A 845 -54.34 -13.44 -15.49
N ALA A 846 -54.74 -14.44 -16.27
CA ALA A 846 -56.12 -14.52 -16.78
C ALA A 846 -57.13 -15.38 -16.00
N ASN A 847 -56.79 -16.04 -14.87
CA ASN A 847 -57.78 -16.83 -14.12
C ASN A 847 -57.75 -16.56 -12.61
N ASP A 848 -58.74 -15.78 -12.16
CA ASP A 848 -58.74 -15.08 -10.89
C ASP A 848 -59.55 -15.82 -9.80
N ASP A 849 -59.09 -17.02 -9.41
CA ASP A 849 -59.54 -17.64 -8.16
C ASP A 849 -58.52 -17.32 -7.03
N LYS A 850 -58.84 -16.30 -6.22
CA LYS A 850 -57.90 -15.58 -5.33
C LYS A 850 -57.18 -16.46 -4.30
N VAL A 851 -57.74 -17.61 -3.94
CA VAL A 851 -57.13 -18.55 -2.98
C VAL A 851 -56.16 -19.51 -3.67
N LEU A 852 -56.49 -19.95 -4.89
CA LEU A 852 -55.63 -20.82 -5.69
C LEU A 852 -54.35 -20.10 -6.11
N VAL A 853 -54.48 -18.86 -6.59
CA VAL A 853 -53.36 -17.97 -6.92
C VAL A 853 -52.43 -17.78 -5.72
N ASN A 854 -52.98 -17.70 -4.49
CA ASN A 854 -52.16 -17.53 -3.29
C ASN A 854 -51.32 -18.78 -2.96
N ASN A 855 -51.88 -19.97 -3.11
CA ASN A 855 -51.14 -21.21 -2.89
C ASN A 855 -50.11 -21.46 -4.00
N THR A 856 -50.41 -21.09 -5.24
CA THR A 856 -49.43 -21.10 -6.35
C THR A 856 -48.24 -20.18 -6.05
N LYS A 857 -48.50 -18.94 -5.61
CA LYS A 857 -47.45 -18.00 -5.17
C LYS A 857 -46.62 -18.53 -4.01
N LEU A 858 -47.25 -19.20 -3.04
CA LEU A 858 -46.53 -19.84 -1.93
C LEU A 858 -45.60 -20.95 -2.42
N CYS A 859 -46.07 -21.82 -3.34
CA CYS A 859 -45.23 -22.87 -3.93
C CYS A 859 -44.06 -22.30 -4.73
N GLN A 860 -44.29 -21.21 -5.47
CA GLN A 860 -43.25 -20.48 -6.21
C GLN A 860 -42.15 -19.95 -5.26
N ILE A 861 -42.53 -19.31 -4.14
CA ILE A 861 -41.55 -18.82 -3.15
C ILE A 861 -40.78 -19.99 -2.52
N VAL A 862 -41.46 -21.07 -2.13
CA VAL A 862 -40.81 -22.25 -1.53
C VAL A 862 -39.78 -22.85 -2.48
N LEU A 863 -40.14 -23.04 -3.76
CA LEU A 863 -39.20 -23.56 -4.77
C LEU A 863 -37.97 -22.65 -4.93
N PHE A 864 -38.16 -21.34 -5.02
CA PHE A 864 -37.06 -20.39 -5.15
C PHE A 864 -36.15 -20.41 -3.92
N GLU A 865 -36.72 -20.40 -2.71
CA GLU A 865 -35.95 -20.43 -1.46
C GLU A 865 -35.17 -21.75 -1.30
N MET A 866 -35.70 -22.87 -1.76
CA MET A 866 -34.98 -24.14 -1.78
C MET A 866 -33.77 -24.11 -2.73
N ILE A 867 -33.98 -23.65 -3.97
CA ILE A 867 -32.89 -23.46 -4.94
C ILE A 867 -31.83 -22.51 -4.38
N TYR A 868 -32.26 -21.39 -3.79
CA TYR A 868 -31.37 -20.38 -3.22
C TYR A 868 -30.57 -20.91 -2.04
N VAL A 869 -31.19 -21.66 -1.12
CA VAL A 869 -30.50 -22.22 0.05
C VAL A 869 -29.51 -23.29 -0.38
N GLU A 870 -29.90 -24.21 -1.27
CA GLU A 870 -29.06 -25.34 -1.67
C GLU A 870 -27.91 -24.93 -2.62
N ALA A 871 -28.12 -23.90 -3.45
CA ALA A 871 -27.09 -23.33 -4.31
C ALA A 871 -26.17 -22.33 -3.58
N ALA A 872 -25.78 -22.60 -2.32
CA ALA A 872 -25.09 -21.65 -1.44
C ALA A 872 -23.85 -20.99 -2.06
N ASN A 873 -23.01 -21.78 -2.73
CA ASN A 873 -21.80 -21.31 -3.41
C ASN A 873 -22.10 -20.54 -4.70
N CYS A 874 -23.31 -20.61 -5.24
CA CYS A 874 -23.71 -19.97 -6.51
C CYS A 874 -24.76 -18.85 -6.31
N ARG A 875 -25.01 -18.40 -5.06
CA ARG A 875 -26.04 -17.39 -4.74
C ARG A 875 -25.79 -16.02 -5.37
N LEU A 876 -24.55 -15.75 -5.75
CA LEU A 876 -24.12 -14.51 -6.40
C LEU A 876 -24.31 -14.54 -7.92
N LEU A 877 -25.09 -15.48 -8.46
CA LEU A 877 -25.34 -15.61 -9.91
C LEU A 877 -26.85 -15.49 -10.19
N PRO A 878 -27.41 -14.27 -10.24
CA PRO A 878 -28.85 -14.06 -10.31
C PRO A 878 -29.47 -14.59 -11.60
N GLU A 879 -28.77 -14.53 -12.75
CA GLU A 879 -29.25 -15.14 -13.99
C GLU A 879 -29.29 -16.68 -13.89
N MET A 880 -28.30 -17.30 -13.24
CA MET A 880 -28.28 -18.73 -12.99
C MET A 880 -29.44 -19.18 -12.12
N LEU A 881 -29.67 -18.47 -11.02
CA LEU A 881 -30.79 -18.74 -10.13
C LEU A 881 -32.12 -18.52 -10.85
N SER A 882 -32.25 -17.45 -11.65
CA SER A 882 -33.48 -17.12 -12.38
C SER A 882 -33.82 -18.16 -13.43
N PHE A 883 -32.85 -18.61 -14.23
CA PHE A 883 -33.11 -19.66 -15.22
C PHE A 883 -33.34 -21.03 -14.59
N THR A 884 -32.53 -21.41 -13.58
CA THR A 884 -32.71 -22.69 -12.86
C THR A 884 -34.09 -22.76 -12.22
N TYR A 885 -34.52 -21.65 -11.59
CA TYR A 885 -35.87 -21.50 -11.10
C TYR A 885 -36.90 -21.57 -12.22
N HIS A 886 -36.70 -20.88 -13.35
CA HIS A 886 -37.65 -20.86 -14.46
C HIS A 886 -37.89 -22.27 -15.04
N VAL A 887 -36.82 -23.01 -15.36
CA VAL A 887 -36.94 -24.38 -15.91
C VAL A 887 -37.55 -25.36 -14.91
N ALA A 888 -37.25 -25.19 -13.61
CA ALA A 888 -37.85 -25.97 -12.54
C ALA A 888 -39.35 -25.64 -12.38
N ALA A 889 -39.71 -24.35 -12.36
CA ALA A 889 -41.09 -23.89 -12.21
C ALA A 889 -41.98 -24.31 -13.39
N CYS A 890 -41.47 -24.26 -14.63
CA CYS A 890 -42.17 -24.78 -15.82
C CYS A 890 -42.30 -26.33 -15.83
N SER A 891 -41.64 -27.03 -14.91
CA SER A 891 -41.71 -28.49 -14.81
C SER A 891 -42.68 -28.98 -13.72
N VAL A 892 -43.22 -28.07 -12.89
CA VAL A 892 -44.11 -28.39 -11.77
C VAL A 892 -45.51 -27.87 -12.07
N VAL A 893 -46.50 -28.76 -12.00
CA VAL A 893 -47.91 -28.41 -12.21
C VAL A 893 -48.41 -27.55 -11.05
N ALA A 894 -49.09 -26.44 -11.38
CA ALA A 894 -49.68 -25.56 -10.38
C ALA A 894 -50.89 -26.25 -9.69
N PRO A 895 -51.18 -25.93 -8.42
CA PRO A 895 -52.35 -26.47 -7.72
C PRO A 895 -53.67 -26.19 -8.49
N SER A 896 -54.58 -27.17 -8.60
CA SER A 896 -55.87 -27.07 -9.32
C SER A 896 -57.09 -27.37 -8.40
N PRO A 897 -58.29 -26.78 -8.64
CA PRO A 897 -59.46 -26.93 -7.75
C PRO A 897 -60.10 -28.33 -7.69
N THR A 898 -59.77 -29.25 -8.59
CA THR A 898 -60.52 -30.51 -8.76
C THR A 898 -60.17 -31.64 -7.79
N SER A 899 -59.33 -31.42 -6.78
CA SER A 899 -59.09 -32.41 -5.71
C SER A 899 -59.80 -31.99 -4.42
N GLY A 900 -61.04 -32.43 -4.26
CA GLY A 900 -61.83 -32.22 -3.04
C GLY A 900 -61.10 -32.73 -1.80
N GLY A 901 -60.67 -31.81 -0.93
CA GLY A 901 -60.33 -32.09 0.47
C GLY A 901 -59.04 -32.87 0.77
N VAL A 902 -58.16 -33.13 -0.20
CA VAL A 902 -56.86 -33.81 0.00
C VAL A 902 -55.72 -32.77 -0.09
N PRO A 903 -54.62 -32.87 0.70
CA PRO A 903 -53.53 -31.88 0.70
C PRO A 903 -53.02 -31.57 -0.71
N LEU A 904 -52.70 -30.28 -0.94
CA LEU A 904 -52.07 -29.72 -2.16
C LEU A 904 -51.20 -30.74 -2.91
N ALA A 905 -51.78 -31.43 -3.90
CA ALA A 905 -51.09 -32.44 -4.67
C ALA A 905 -50.36 -31.76 -5.83
N LEU A 906 -49.10 -31.36 -5.60
CA LEU A 906 -48.19 -30.97 -6.68
C LEU A 906 -47.71 -32.24 -7.40
N SER A 907 -47.64 -32.20 -8.72
CA SER A 907 -47.02 -33.25 -9.55
C SER A 907 -46.04 -32.65 -10.55
N MET A 908 -45.00 -33.40 -10.92
CA MET A 908 -44.13 -33.04 -12.04
C MET A 908 -44.76 -33.48 -13.36
N ASN A 909 -44.51 -32.71 -14.43
CA ASN A 909 -44.82 -33.14 -15.79
C ASN A 909 -44.11 -34.48 -16.10
N ALA A 910 -44.84 -35.44 -16.68
CA ALA A 910 -44.74 -36.90 -16.52
C ALA A 910 -43.41 -37.66 -16.82
N GLU A 911 -42.25 -37.03 -17.00
CA GLU A 911 -41.04 -37.72 -17.49
C GLU A 911 -39.74 -37.37 -16.74
N LEU A 912 -39.75 -37.46 -15.40
CA LEU A 912 -38.52 -37.57 -14.60
C LEU A 912 -38.32 -38.96 -13.96
N SER A 913 -39.16 -39.92 -14.33
CA SER A 913 -39.13 -41.30 -13.84
C SER A 913 -37.86 -42.02 -14.30
N VAL A 914 -36.98 -42.36 -13.35
CA VAL A 914 -35.88 -43.32 -13.56
C VAL A 914 -36.48 -44.70 -13.94
N PRO A 915 -35.89 -45.47 -14.88
CA PRO A 915 -36.34 -46.85 -15.14
C PRO A 915 -36.17 -47.72 -13.88
N ARG A 916 -37.25 -48.39 -13.46
CA ARG A 916 -37.33 -49.28 -12.27
C ARG A 916 -36.51 -50.56 -12.44
N SER A 917 -35.81 -50.98 -11.38
CA SER A 917 -35.50 -52.40 -11.14
C SER A 917 -36.78 -53.16 -10.68
N PRO A 918 -36.93 -54.46 -10.99
CA PRO A 918 -38.18 -55.17 -10.74
C PRO A 918 -38.27 -55.61 -9.26
N GLY A 919 -39.24 -55.07 -8.51
CA GLY A 919 -39.59 -55.62 -7.19
C GLY A 919 -40.14 -54.68 -6.09
N GLY A 920 -40.26 -53.36 -6.28
CA GLY A 920 -40.75 -52.45 -5.23
C GLY A 920 -42.16 -51.89 -5.45
N THR A 921 -43.00 -51.88 -4.41
CA THR A 921 -44.35 -51.28 -4.36
C THR A 921 -44.33 -49.74 -4.51
N ALA A 922 -45.42 -49.16 -5.00
CA ALA A 922 -45.47 -47.79 -5.51
C ALA A 922 -45.84 -46.73 -4.45
N THR A 923 -44.95 -45.75 -4.22
CA THR A 923 -45.26 -44.41 -3.70
C THR A 923 -44.30 -43.34 -4.28
N GLY A 924 -44.80 -42.46 -5.16
CA GLY A 924 -44.28 -41.11 -5.50
C GLY A 924 -42.86 -40.96 -6.12
N GLY A 925 -42.77 -40.70 -7.44
CA GLY A 925 -41.49 -40.54 -8.16
C GLY A 925 -40.85 -39.14 -8.01
N GLY A 926 -39.72 -39.08 -7.30
CA GLY A 926 -38.85 -37.91 -7.16
C GLY A 926 -37.36 -38.25 -7.38
N LEU A 927 -36.49 -37.24 -7.37
CA LEU A 927 -35.03 -37.39 -7.50
C LEU A 927 -34.40 -37.79 -6.16
N PRO A 928 -33.25 -38.51 -6.15
CA PRO A 928 -32.56 -38.86 -4.91
C PRO A 928 -32.09 -37.60 -4.18
N GLU A 929 -32.04 -37.65 -2.85
CA GLU A 929 -31.55 -36.54 -2.04
C GLU A 929 -30.09 -36.21 -2.39
N GLY A 930 -29.76 -34.93 -2.54
CA GLY A 930 -28.46 -34.44 -3.02
C GLY A 930 -28.34 -34.31 -4.55
N ASP A 931 -29.32 -34.79 -5.34
CA ASP A 931 -29.23 -34.74 -6.81
C ASP A 931 -29.14 -33.31 -7.34
N PHE A 932 -29.79 -32.33 -6.70
CA PHE A 932 -29.68 -30.93 -7.11
C PHE A 932 -28.23 -30.41 -6.98
N VAL A 933 -27.57 -30.72 -5.87
CA VAL A 933 -26.18 -30.33 -5.63
C VAL A 933 -25.27 -30.95 -6.68
N GLU A 934 -25.40 -32.26 -6.90
CA GLU A 934 -24.56 -33.00 -7.85
C GLU A 934 -24.82 -32.64 -9.31
N SER A 935 -26.08 -32.43 -9.69
CA SER A 935 -26.48 -32.32 -11.09
C SER A 935 -26.60 -30.89 -11.61
N VAL A 936 -26.68 -29.92 -10.70
CA VAL A 936 -26.85 -28.50 -11.03
C VAL A 936 -25.76 -27.67 -10.35
N ALA A 937 -25.66 -27.68 -9.02
CA ALA A 937 -24.78 -26.75 -8.30
C ALA A 937 -23.28 -27.00 -8.54
N ILE A 938 -22.82 -28.26 -8.45
CA ILE A 938 -21.41 -28.64 -8.67
C ILE A 938 -20.97 -28.33 -10.12
N PRO A 939 -21.73 -28.70 -11.17
CA PRO A 939 -21.36 -28.34 -12.54
C PRO A 939 -21.20 -26.83 -12.77
N PHE A 940 -22.06 -25.99 -12.17
CA PHE A 940 -21.92 -24.53 -12.26
C PHE A 940 -20.67 -24.02 -11.54
N HIS A 941 -20.44 -24.49 -10.32
CA HIS A 941 -19.23 -24.15 -9.57
C HIS A 941 -17.95 -24.58 -10.32
N GLY A 942 -17.97 -25.78 -10.92
CA GLY A 942 -16.87 -26.31 -11.74
C GLY A 942 -16.61 -25.42 -12.95
N ALA A 943 -17.65 -24.97 -13.64
CA ALA A 943 -17.52 -24.09 -14.81
C ALA A 943 -16.87 -22.73 -14.48
N ILE A 944 -17.20 -22.13 -13.33
CA ILE A 944 -16.60 -20.87 -12.86
C ILE A 944 -15.13 -21.08 -12.50
N THR A 945 -14.86 -22.15 -11.75
CA THR A 945 -13.49 -22.54 -11.36
C THR A 945 -12.61 -22.77 -12.58
N GLU A 946 -13.11 -23.49 -13.59
CA GLU A 946 -12.43 -23.69 -14.86
C GLU A 946 -12.25 -22.35 -15.60
N SER A 947 -13.28 -21.51 -15.68
CA SER A 947 -13.18 -20.19 -16.35
C SER A 947 -12.10 -19.27 -15.74
N MET A 948 -11.95 -19.29 -14.42
CA MET A 948 -10.96 -18.49 -13.69
C MET A 948 -9.51 -18.98 -13.84
N THR A 949 -9.34 -20.27 -14.11
CA THR A 949 -8.03 -20.91 -14.28
C THR A 949 -7.52 -20.89 -15.72
N LEU A 950 -8.36 -20.49 -16.69
CA LEU A 950 -7.94 -20.33 -18.09
C LEU A 950 -6.99 -19.14 -18.27
N THR A 951 -6.00 -19.30 -19.15
CA THR A 951 -5.09 -18.23 -19.63
C THR A 951 -5.78 -17.21 -20.55
N LYS A 952 -7.01 -16.83 -20.22
CA LYS A 952 -7.74 -15.71 -20.86
C LYS A 952 -7.39 -14.41 -20.13
N ARG A 953 -7.52 -13.27 -20.81
CA ARG A 953 -7.45 -11.95 -20.15
C ARG A 953 -8.57 -11.82 -19.11
N LEU A 954 -8.36 -11.09 -18.02
CA LEU A 954 -9.27 -11.00 -16.88
C LEU A 954 -10.72 -10.64 -17.31
N HIS A 955 -10.88 -9.62 -18.15
CA HIS A 955 -12.17 -9.18 -18.72
C HIS A 955 -12.91 -10.21 -19.60
N ALA A 956 -12.31 -11.37 -19.85
CA ALA A 956 -12.88 -12.47 -20.64
C ALA A 956 -13.05 -13.76 -19.83
N ARG A 957 -12.77 -13.72 -18.51
CA ARG A 957 -13.06 -14.79 -17.55
C ARG A 957 -14.48 -14.59 -17.00
N VAL A 958 -15.04 -15.63 -16.41
CA VAL A 958 -16.36 -15.61 -15.76
C VAL A 958 -16.16 -15.91 -14.28
N GLY A 959 -16.50 -14.96 -13.43
CA GLY A 959 -16.27 -14.92 -12.00
C GLY A 959 -17.53 -14.70 -11.17
N TYR A 960 -17.34 -14.67 -9.86
CA TYR A 960 -18.41 -14.33 -8.91
C TYR A 960 -18.76 -12.84 -8.90
N ASP A 961 -17.91 -12.00 -9.50
CA ASP A 961 -18.06 -10.55 -9.67
C ASP A 961 -18.84 -10.18 -10.94
N ASP A 962 -18.94 -11.08 -11.91
CA ASP A 962 -19.68 -10.91 -13.17
C ASP A 962 -21.22 -11.05 -13.03
N ILE A 963 -21.74 -10.83 -11.82
CA ILE A 963 -23.12 -11.06 -11.36
C ILE A 963 -24.20 -10.49 -12.29
N ASN A 964 -23.89 -9.38 -12.98
CA ASN A 964 -24.82 -8.66 -13.86
C ASN A 964 -24.39 -8.61 -15.34
N GLU A 965 -23.31 -9.32 -15.71
CA GLU A 965 -22.65 -9.15 -17.02
C GLU A 965 -22.42 -10.48 -17.78
N ALA A 966 -22.91 -11.58 -17.22
CA ALA A 966 -22.83 -12.90 -17.80
C ALA A 966 -24.09 -13.25 -18.62
N PHE A 967 -24.39 -12.53 -19.71
CA PHE A 967 -25.55 -12.97 -20.52
C PHE A 967 -25.21 -14.28 -21.22
N TRP A 968 -25.98 -15.30 -20.91
CA TRP A 968 -25.88 -16.59 -21.58
C TRP A 968 -26.19 -16.43 -23.05
N ASP A 969 -25.49 -17.16 -23.91
CA ASP A 969 -25.84 -17.20 -25.33
C ASP A 969 -27.22 -17.84 -25.49
N LYS A 970 -28.25 -16.97 -25.59
CA LYS A 970 -29.66 -17.33 -25.74
C LYS A 970 -29.87 -18.29 -26.90
N ALA A 971 -29.11 -18.17 -28.00
CA ALA A 971 -29.23 -19.08 -29.14
C ALA A 971 -28.76 -20.50 -28.78
N THR A 972 -27.65 -20.61 -28.04
CA THR A 972 -27.13 -21.89 -27.55
C THR A 972 -28.06 -22.52 -26.50
N MET A 973 -28.60 -21.73 -25.57
CA MET A 973 -29.56 -22.20 -24.57
C MET A 973 -30.90 -22.63 -25.19
N MET A 974 -31.43 -21.86 -26.13
CA MET A 974 -32.64 -22.22 -26.86
C MET A 974 -32.43 -23.44 -27.76
N LYS A 975 -31.23 -23.62 -28.32
CA LYS A 975 -30.87 -24.82 -29.07
C LYS A 975 -30.82 -26.05 -28.16
N MET A 976 -30.28 -25.93 -26.94
CA MET A 976 -30.30 -26.98 -25.91
C MET A 976 -31.73 -27.36 -25.50
N LEU A 977 -32.57 -26.36 -25.27
CA LEU A 977 -33.98 -26.57 -24.90
C LEU A 977 -34.82 -27.17 -26.04
N ARG A 978 -34.39 -27.03 -27.30
CA ARG A 978 -35.07 -27.51 -28.52
C ARG A 978 -34.47 -28.76 -29.17
N SER A 979 -33.28 -29.21 -28.76
CA SER A 979 -32.60 -30.36 -29.37
C SER A 979 -33.04 -31.69 -28.76
N GLU A 980 -33.61 -32.59 -29.57
CA GLU A 980 -33.69 -34.04 -29.33
C GLU A 980 -33.01 -34.76 -30.50
N PRO A 981 -32.37 -35.96 -30.37
CA PRO A 981 -32.97 -37.19 -29.82
C PRO A 981 -31.98 -38.23 -29.24
N THR A 982 -31.99 -38.50 -27.93
CA THR A 982 -31.44 -39.77 -27.38
C THR A 982 -32.14 -40.25 -26.11
N PHE A 983 -32.92 -39.41 -25.44
CA PHE A 983 -33.81 -39.84 -24.37
C PHE A 983 -35.19 -40.16 -24.98
N HIS A 984 -35.66 -41.39 -24.80
CA HIS A 984 -36.96 -41.84 -25.25
C HIS A 984 -38.09 -41.09 -24.50
N GLY A 985 -38.61 -39.98 -25.04
CA GLY A 985 -39.81 -39.31 -24.51
C GLY A 985 -39.74 -37.77 -24.50
N ALA A 986 -40.90 -37.13 -24.37
CA ALA A 986 -41.04 -35.67 -24.26
C ALA A 986 -40.63 -35.17 -22.86
N ALA A 987 -39.32 -35.06 -22.61
CA ALA A 987 -38.77 -34.69 -21.31
C ALA A 987 -39.12 -33.24 -20.88
N SER A 988 -39.18 -32.96 -19.58
CA SER A 988 -39.40 -31.60 -19.06
C SER A 988 -38.21 -30.66 -19.35
N ALA A 989 -38.42 -29.33 -19.30
CA ALA A 989 -37.35 -28.36 -19.46
C ALA A 989 -36.23 -28.53 -18.41
N TYR A 990 -36.59 -28.85 -17.17
CA TYR A 990 -35.63 -29.13 -16.10
C TYR A 990 -34.83 -30.41 -16.37
N ALA A 991 -35.47 -31.48 -16.87
CA ALA A 991 -34.78 -32.73 -17.21
C ALA A 991 -33.75 -32.53 -18.33
N ARG A 992 -34.12 -31.77 -19.39
CA ARG A 992 -33.21 -31.39 -20.47
C ARG A 992 -32.03 -30.56 -19.96
N PHE A 993 -32.30 -29.58 -19.10
CA PHE A 993 -31.28 -28.74 -18.48
C PHE A 993 -30.28 -29.55 -17.64
N ARG A 994 -30.78 -30.42 -16.75
CA ARG A 994 -29.96 -31.32 -15.92
C ARG A 994 -29.10 -32.26 -16.76
N HIS A 995 -29.68 -32.87 -17.80
CA HIS A 995 -28.94 -33.74 -18.70
C HIS A 995 -27.84 -32.96 -19.45
N PHE A 996 -28.14 -31.76 -19.92
CA PHE A 996 -27.18 -30.89 -20.58
C PHE A 996 -26.00 -30.55 -19.69
N LEU A 997 -26.24 -30.15 -18.43
CA LEU A 997 -25.18 -29.82 -17.48
C LEU A 997 -24.26 -31.02 -17.26
N ARG A 998 -24.81 -32.21 -16.99
CA ARG A 998 -24.03 -33.45 -16.81
C ARG A 998 -23.24 -33.84 -18.07
N ALA A 999 -23.87 -33.76 -19.24
CA ALA A 999 -23.23 -34.14 -20.50
C ALA A 999 -22.08 -33.20 -20.89
N LYS A 1000 -22.22 -31.90 -20.61
CA LYS A 1000 -21.19 -30.89 -20.89
C LYS A 1000 -20.07 -30.89 -19.86
N ASP A 1001 -20.38 -31.13 -18.60
CA ASP A 1001 -19.37 -31.31 -17.54
C ASP A 1001 -18.46 -32.52 -17.84
N ALA A 1002 -19.04 -33.61 -18.39
CA ALA A 1002 -18.30 -34.80 -18.82
C ALA A 1002 -17.58 -34.66 -20.18
N ALA A 1003 -17.63 -33.52 -20.86
CA ALA A 1003 -17.02 -33.35 -22.20
C ALA A 1003 -15.48 -33.35 -22.13
N LYS A 1004 -14.80 -34.00 -23.08
CA LYS A 1004 -13.32 -34.08 -23.09
C LYS A 1004 -12.63 -32.84 -23.67
N HIS A 1005 -13.29 -32.11 -24.57
CA HIS A 1005 -12.73 -30.91 -25.21
C HIS A 1005 -13.27 -29.63 -24.55
N HIS A 1006 -12.37 -28.70 -24.24
CA HIS A 1006 -12.68 -27.44 -23.54
C HIS A 1006 -13.77 -26.59 -24.24
N SER A 1007 -13.81 -26.55 -25.58
CA SER A 1007 -14.87 -25.85 -26.33
C SER A 1007 -16.27 -26.47 -26.16
N GLY A 1008 -16.33 -27.72 -25.71
CA GLY A 1008 -17.56 -28.45 -25.42
C GLY A 1008 -17.90 -28.56 -23.94
N ARG A 1009 -17.03 -28.07 -23.04
CA ARG A 1009 -17.27 -28.02 -21.58
C ARG A 1009 -18.07 -26.79 -21.18
N LEU A 1010 -18.59 -26.79 -19.95
CA LEU A 1010 -19.44 -25.71 -19.44
C LEU A 1010 -18.75 -24.34 -19.46
N ALA A 1011 -17.45 -24.22 -19.15
CA ALA A 1011 -16.70 -22.97 -19.27
C ALA A 1011 -16.53 -22.46 -20.72
N GLY A 1012 -16.71 -23.33 -21.71
CA GLY A 1012 -16.73 -22.98 -23.14
C GLY A 1012 -18.10 -22.53 -23.64
N VAL A 1013 -19.17 -22.98 -22.95
CA VAL A 1013 -20.58 -22.67 -23.21
C VAL A 1013 -21.00 -21.37 -22.51
N PHE A 1014 -20.64 -21.21 -21.25
CA PHE A 1014 -20.91 -19.99 -20.47
C PHE A 1014 -19.84 -18.96 -20.80
N ARG A 1015 -20.23 -17.89 -21.50
CA ARG A 1015 -19.31 -16.81 -21.92
C ARG A 1015 -19.89 -15.46 -21.49
N LYS A 1016 -18.99 -14.55 -21.12
CA LYS A 1016 -19.34 -13.14 -20.94
C LYS A 1016 -19.69 -12.54 -22.30
N THR A 1017 -20.88 -11.95 -22.41
CA THR A 1017 -21.36 -11.24 -23.61
C THR A 1017 -21.00 -9.76 -23.58
N PHE A 1018 -20.75 -9.21 -22.39
CA PHE A 1018 -20.23 -7.86 -22.21
C PHE A 1018 -18.71 -7.92 -22.00
N ARG A 1019 -17.95 -7.05 -22.68
CA ARG A 1019 -16.49 -6.94 -22.46
C ARG A 1019 -16.23 -5.70 -21.64
N GLU A 1020 -15.69 -5.87 -20.45
CA GLU A 1020 -15.17 -4.75 -19.66
C GLU A 1020 -13.98 -4.15 -20.40
N HIS A 1021 -14.19 -2.95 -20.95
CA HIS A 1021 -13.08 -2.10 -21.34
C HIS A 1021 -12.49 -1.51 -20.05
N LEU A 1022 -11.17 -1.65 -19.87
CA LEU A 1022 -10.40 -1.17 -18.72
C LEU A 1022 -10.85 0.24 -18.31
N GLY A 1023 -11.69 0.29 -17.28
CA GLY A 1023 -12.33 1.47 -16.72
C GLY A 1023 -12.89 1.09 -15.36
N TRP A 1024 -12.56 1.87 -14.33
CA TRP A 1024 -12.79 1.56 -12.93
C TRP A 1024 -14.29 1.65 -12.54
N GLY A 1025 -14.77 0.66 -11.77
CA GLY A 1025 -16.01 0.73 -10.98
C GLY A 1025 -16.92 -0.51 -11.07
N MET A 1026 -16.72 -1.49 -10.19
CA MET A 1026 -17.66 -2.62 -10.01
C MET A 1026 -18.79 -2.26 -9.02
N VAL A 1027 -20.05 -2.48 -9.40
CA VAL A 1027 -21.22 -2.34 -8.51
C VAL A 1027 -21.80 -3.73 -8.22
N PHE A 1028 -21.66 -4.17 -6.96
CA PHE A 1028 -22.40 -5.32 -6.45
C PHE A 1028 -23.77 -4.86 -5.93
N CYS A 1029 -24.85 -5.23 -6.62
CA CYS A 1029 -26.20 -5.17 -6.07
C CYS A 1029 -26.57 -6.54 -5.50
N ASN A 1030 -26.60 -6.67 -4.17
CA ASN A 1030 -27.26 -7.79 -3.52
C ASN A 1030 -28.27 -7.26 -2.47
N PHE A 1031 -29.48 -7.81 -2.50
CA PHE A 1031 -30.71 -7.39 -1.83
C PHE A 1031 -30.55 -6.60 -0.52
N HIS A 1032 -30.73 -5.26 -0.60
CA HIS A 1032 -30.92 -4.26 0.47
C HIS A 1032 -29.69 -3.56 1.11
N ARG A 1033 -28.48 -3.62 0.54
CA ARG A 1033 -27.36 -2.72 0.92
C ARG A 1033 -26.56 -2.27 -0.31
N MET A 1034 -26.08 -1.02 -0.32
CA MET A 1034 -25.14 -0.50 -1.33
C MET A 1034 -23.72 -0.44 -0.77
N PHE A 1035 -22.74 -0.88 -1.56
CA PHE A 1035 -21.33 -0.53 -1.41
C PHE A 1035 -20.88 0.12 -2.72
N THR A 1036 -20.27 1.30 -2.63
CA THR A 1036 -19.87 2.10 -3.79
C THR A 1036 -18.36 2.37 -3.74
N PHE A 1037 -17.66 2.09 -4.84
CA PHE A 1037 -16.35 2.68 -5.15
C PHE A 1037 -16.49 3.48 -6.47
N LEU A 1038 -16.01 4.73 -6.48
CA LEU A 1038 -16.02 5.70 -7.61
C LEU A 1038 -14.77 5.49 -8.51
N SER A 1039 -14.70 5.78 -9.83
CA SER A 1039 -15.48 6.69 -10.70
C SER A 1039 -15.37 6.40 -12.23
N VAL A 1040 -16.52 6.55 -12.92
CA VAL A 1040 -16.85 7.30 -14.16
C VAL A 1040 -15.74 7.74 -15.16
N THR A 1041 -15.86 7.34 -16.44
CA THR A 1041 -16.08 8.24 -17.61
C THR A 1041 -16.49 7.46 -18.87
N LYS A 1042 -17.42 8.05 -19.62
CA LYS A 1042 -18.14 7.51 -20.78
C LYS A 1042 -17.60 8.18 -22.06
N ALA A 1043 -17.05 7.41 -22.99
CA ALA A 1043 -16.88 7.83 -24.38
C ALA A 1043 -17.64 6.85 -25.27
N SER A 1044 -18.72 7.34 -25.88
CA SER A 1044 -19.51 6.66 -26.91
C SER A 1044 -18.72 6.52 -28.19
N VAL A 1045 -18.71 5.33 -28.81
CA VAL A 1045 -18.52 5.19 -30.26
C VAL A 1045 -19.37 4.00 -30.73
N ASP A 1046 -20.06 4.23 -31.84
CA ASP A 1046 -20.87 3.31 -32.65
C ASP A 1046 -20.22 1.95 -32.98
#